data_AF-A0A1Q5SDW2-F1
#
_entry.id   AF-A0A1Q5SDW2-F1
#
_cell.length_a   1.000
_cell.length_b   1.000
_cell.length_c   1.000
_cell.angle_alpha   90.00
_cell.angle_beta   90.00
_cell.angle_gamma   90.00
#
_symmetry.space_group_name_H-M   'P 1'
#
loop_
_entity.id
_entity.type
_entity.pdbx_description
1 polymer ?
#
loop_
_entity_poly.entity_id
_entity_poly.type
_entity_poly.pdbx_seq_one_letter_code
_entity_poly.pdbx_strand_id
1 'polypeptide(L)'
;MAHTNRSHQRTFTLNIFRMNAQELIGITRRVNDPDEGIRLMAVANREAGSQTHREVTRRVHNFVAAALTLVEHTRIFMREHYSETPMLERYQARVDADFKNQPLARFVQDLRNYILHNGLPNSEMYMNFQSNADQPGTGTLETGIHIRSAPLLEWRNWSAPARIFIEGCGEFVDIGTIAESYTGNVLSFHGWLQRCLDQIHAADLDELRTLEGALNQLDAAAKPAPSVPPETSVSSGDGADGPEQDFSFAPDRAASLDAAANALLHKVRKIQLEAQHGDGFPSERPPSATLTDHEMLSVPLVWATDVESRRAFVFIYKDGAQFGLDEEAFAEMQALTESVLRSDWASRTLSRRFLEKTAIKWLQESYEVENTKSLAETIAKEGRKAVRSLELWAPIANLEVQNSFPVGPAEVATITRAMIEKLESEALGSAPQQRDSIVGLFNKLRQNMQGLAAVVFKLDAEADKIEEDGAAIARIVVAFLRFFSPPAVHFPAGSGNALLGSELVPMSNLLVIGDGTFSYKQAMLVPNAPGWRISEETLKQIRPGLDAVGALVRPEGLSEFALAVRSSLLLFSTGTTFASPIERLSYTLSAIEALLLRHSAEPAEFNVADRMGLLLTRDGKKREEVARNIREAYRLRGRQDVSPLFPREMGSVATFVRRAHHVIGTALGNFVTFGTVSEFINAVEDLRNQSASTS
;
A
#
# COMPACT_ATOMS: atom_id res chain seq x y z
N MET A 1 45.46 3.84 26.37
CA MET A 1 44.57 4.30 25.26
C MET A 1 44.11 3.19 24.31
N ALA A 2 44.97 2.23 23.91
CA ALA A 2 44.60 1.20 22.92
C ALA A 2 43.45 0.28 23.39
N HIS A 3 43.43 -0.15 24.66
CA HIS A 3 42.35 -0.97 25.21
C HIS A 3 41.01 -0.21 25.27
N THR A 4 41.01 1.05 25.73
CA THR A 4 39.80 1.88 25.86
C THR A 4 39.14 2.14 24.50
N ASN A 5 39.95 2.46 23.47
CA ASN A 5 39.46 2.64 22.10
C ASN A 5 38.94 1.33 21.49
N ARG A 6 39.58 0.18 21.75
CA ARG A 6 39.11 -1.14 21.29
C ARG A 6 37.83 -1.59 22.01
N SER A 7 37.72 -1.34 23.31
CA SER A 7 36.53 -1.64 24.10
C SER A 7 35.33 -0.76 23.71
N HIS A 8 35.56 0.43 23.15
CA HIS A 8 34.50 1.34 22.69
C HIS A 8 33.58 0.71 21.63
N GLN A 9 34.13 -0.03 20.65
CA GLN A 9 33.34 -0.69 19.61
C GLN A 9 32.40 -1.77 20.18
N ARG A 10 32.90 -2.59 21.11
CA ARG A 10 32.09 -3.61 21.81
C ARG A 10 30.99 -2.94 22.64
N THR A 11 31.34 -1.91 23.41
CA THR A 11 30.38 -1.17 24.25
C THR A 11 29.32 -0.48 23.40
N PHE A 12 29.68 0.03 22.22
CA PHE A 12 28.75 0.63 21.28
C PHE A 12 27.74 -0.39 20.75
N THR A 13 28.19 -1.58 20.35
CA THR A 13 27.26 -2.64 19.89
C THR A 13 26.40 -3.18 21.03
N LEU A 14 26.93 -3.25 22.26
CA LEU A 14 26.13 -3.59 23.44
C LEU A 14 25.04 -2.53 23.69
N ASN A 15 25.35 -1.25 23.47
CA ASN A 15 24.36 -0.18 23.56
C ASN A 15 23.27 -0.30 22.47
N ILE A 16 23.65 -0.60 21.22
CA ILE A 16 22.68 -0.86 20.13
C ILE A 16 21.73 -2.00 20.53
N PHE A 17 22.24 -3.11 21.05
CA PHE A 17 21.41 -4.20 21.55
C PHE A 17 20.47 -3.75 22.67
N ARG A 18 20.98 -3.03 23.67
CA ARG A 18 20.19 -2.54 24.81
C ARG A 18 19.05 -1.63 24.39
N MET A 19 19.31 -0.69 23.48
CA MET A 19 18.28 0.24 22.99
C MET A 19 17.17 -0.52 22.26
N ASN A 20 17.53 -1.43 21.35
CA ASN A 20 16.54 -2.23 20.62
C ASN A 20 15.74 -3.16 21.54
N ALA A 21 16.37 -3.73 22.57
CA ALA A 21 15.68 -4.52 23.59
C ALA A 21 14.71 -3.68 24.41
N GLN A 22 15.14 -2.51 24.89
CA GLN A 22 14.27 -1.60 25.66
C GLN A 22 13.09 -1.10 24.83
N GLU A 23 13.31 -0.79 23.56
CA GLU A 23 12.25 -0.40 22.64
C GLU A 23 11.21 -1.51 22.45
N LEU A 24 11.66 -2.76 22.27
CA LEU A 24 10.76 -3.91 22.13
C LEU A 24 9.97 -4.17 23.42
N ILE A 25 10.64 -4.19 24.57
CA ILE A 25 10.01 -4.38 25.89
C ILE A 25 9.00 -3.25 26.18
N GLY A 26 9.37 -2.01 25.86
CA GLY A 26 8.51 -0.85 26.09
C GLY A 26 7.23 -0.89 25.27
N ILE A 27 7.30 -1.29 23.99
CA ILE A 27 6.11 -1.39 23.16
C ILE A 27 5.22 -2.57 23.58
N THR A 28 5.80 -3.72 23.95
CA THR A 28 5.02 -4.89 24.39
C THR A 28 4.27 -4.61 25.68
N ARG A 29 4.88 -3.88 26.63
CA ARG A 29 4.19 -3.45 27.86
C ARG A 29 3.02 -2.51 27.59
N ARG A 30 3.15 -1.60 26.62
CA ARG A 30 2.07 -0.67 26.25
C ARG A 30 0.88 -1.38 25.60
N VAL A 31 1.12 -2.33 24.71
CA VAL A 31 0.03 -3.09 24.07
C VAL A 31 -0.62 -4.10 25.01
N ASN A 32 0.05 -4.47 26.10
CA ASN A 32 -0.51 -5.34 27.14
C ASN A 32 -1.35 -4.58 28.17
N ASP A 33 -1.28 -3.25 28.20
CA ASP A 33 -2.16 -2.40 29.00
C ASP A 33 -3.58 -2.48 28.41
N PRO A 34 -4.59 -2.97 29.15
CA PRO A 34 -5.94 -3.14 28.62
C PRO A 34 -6.57 -1.87 28.06
N ASP A 35 -6.29 -0.70 28.66
CA ASP A 35 -6.87 0.58 28.20
C ASP A 35 -6.33 0.96 26.82
N GLU A 36 -5.02 0.80 26.62
CA GLU A 36 -4.36 1.07 25.34
C GLU A 36 -4.61 -0.03 24.32
N GLY A 37 -4.62 -1.30 24.73
CA GLY A 37 -4.94 -2.44 23.88
C GLY A 37 -6.35 -2.36 23.28
N ILE A 38 -7.37 -2.04 24.10
CA ILE A 38 -8.75 -1.81 23.63
C ILE A 38 -8.79 -0.64 22.65
N ARG A 39 -8.12 0.47 22.96
CA ARG A 39 -8.09 1.65 22.07
C ARG A 39 -7.49 1.30 20.72
N LEU A 40 -6.41 0.52 20.68
CA LEU A 40 -5.74 0.12 19.45
C LEU A 40 -6.58 -0.86 18.61
N MET A 41 -7.45 -1.65 19.25
CA MET A 41 -8.36 -2.58 18.57
C MET A 41 -9.70 -1.95 18.16
N ALA A 42 -10.00 -0.74 18.63
CA ALA A 42 -11.23 -0.03 18.28
C ALA A 42 -11.27 0.33 16.78
N VAL A 43 -12.46 0.21 16.15
CA VAL A 43 -12.66 0.50 14.72
C VAL A 43 -12.21 1.92 14.35
N ALA A 44 -12.46 2.90 15.23
CA ALA A 44 -12.04 4.29 15.05
C ALA A 44 -10.51 4.46 14.97
N ASN A 45 -9.74 3.52 15.50
CA ASN A 45 -8.28 3.53 15.59
C ASN A 45 -7.63 2.39 14.80
N ARG A 46 -8.35 1.80 13.82
CA ARG A 46 -7.89 0.65 13.03
C ARG A 46 -6.52 0.84 12.39
N GLU A 47 -6.21 2.05 11.91
CA GLU A 47 -4.89 2.37 11.37
C GLU A 47 -3.83 2.43 12.47
N ALA A 48 -4.12 3.04 13.61
CA ALA A 48 -3.19 3.10 14.74
C ALA A 48 -2.88 1.70 15.30
N GLY A 49 -3.88 0.82 15.38
CA GLY A 49 -3.70 -0.61 15.71
C GLY A 49 -2.79 -1.30 14.69
N SER A 50 -3.10 -1.15 13.40
CA SER A 50 -2.32 -1.72 12.29
C SER A 50 -0.87 -1.24 12.28
N GLN A 51 -0.62 0.04 12.58
CA GLN A 51 0.74 0.59 12.68
C GLN A 51 1.47 0.06 13.90
N THR A 52 0.79 -0.03 15.04
CA THR A 52 1.39 -0.58 16.27
C THR A 52 1.79 -2.05 16.08
N HIS A 53 0.97 -2.84 15.39
CA HIS A 53 1.31 -4.22 15.03
C HIS A 53 2.59 -4.27 14.18
N ARG A 54 2.66 -3.48 13.09
CA ARG A 54 3.85 -3.39 12.23
C ARG A 54 5.10 -2.97 13.01
N GLU A 55 4.95 -2.03 13.93
CA GLU A 55 6.05 -1.49 14.74
C GLU A 55 6.59 -2.52 15.74
N VAL A 56 5.74 -3.35 16.36
CA VAL A 56 6.19 -4.48 17.19
C VAL A 56 7.04 -5.43 16.34
N THR A 57 6.55 -5.85 15.16
CA THR A 57 7.31 -6.77 14.29
C THR A 57 8.65 -6.17 13.84
N ARG A 58 8.70 -4.87 13.50
CA ARG A 58 9.94 -4.15 13.17
C ARG A 58 10.94 -4.19 14.33
N ARG A 59 10.47 -3.97 15.56
CA ARG A 59 11.32 -4.03 16.77
C ARG A 59 11.82 -5.43 17.08
N VAL A 60 11.03 -6.48 16.81
CA VAL A 60 11.49 -7.88 16.90
C VAL A 60 12.67 -8.11 15.96
N HIS A 61 12.55 -7.71 14.69
CA HIS A 61 13.65 -7.81 13.72
C HIS A 61 14.91 -7.09 14.24
N ASN A 62 14.78 -5.84 14.68
CA ASN A 62 15.93 -5.07 15.12
C ASN A 62 16.58 -5.66 16.38
N PHE A 63 15.79 -6.15 17.32
CA PHE A 63 16.26 -6.82 18.52
C PHE A 63 17.14 -8.04 18.19
N VAL A 64 16.65 -8.95 17.34
CA VAL A 64 17.40 -10.17 17.01
C VAL A 64 18.61 -9.89 16.11
N ALA A 65 18.53 -8.87 15.24
CA ALA A 65 19.66 -8.42 14.43
C ALA A 65 20.76 -7.80 15.30
N ALA A 66 20.39 -6.94 16.26
CA ALA A 66 21.31 -6.34 17.21
C ALA A 66 21.96 -7.40 18.12
N ALA A 67 21.20 -8.40 18.55
CA ALA A 67 21.71 -9.53 19.33
C ALA A 67 22.85 -10.26 18.59
N LEU A 68 22.67 -10.57 17.31
CA LEU A 68 23.68 -11.28 16.53
C LEU A 68 24.88 -10.42 16.16
N THR A 69 24.66 -9.12 15.94
CA THR A 69 25.76 -8.16 15.75
C THR A 69 26.64 -8.12 17.01
N LEU A 70 26.03 -8.08 18.20
CA LEU A 70 26.75 -8.11 19.46
C LEU A 70 27.54 -9.39 19.67
N VAL A 71 26.94 -10.55 19.36
CA VAL A 71 27.62 -11.86 19.42
C VAL A 71 28.86 -11.84 18.53
N GLU A 72 28.71 -11.40 17.27
CA GLU A 72 29.81 -11.42 16.31
C GLU A 72 30.93 -10.45 16.67
N HIS A 73 30.59 -9.20 16.98
CA HIS A 73 31.57 -8.18 17.36
C HIS A 73 32.33 -8.58 18.61
N THR A 74 31.66 -9.19 19.59
CA THR A 74 32.32 -9.68 20.82
C THR A 74 33.26 -10.82 20.49
N ARG A 75 32.85 -11.78 19.65
CA ARG A 75 33.69 -12.90 19.22
C ARG A 75 34.95 -12.43 18.48
N ILE A 76 34.79 -11.52 17.52
CA ILE A 76 35.90 -10.94 16.75
C ILE A 76 36.85 -10.19 17.69
N PHE A 77 36.32 -9.31 18.55
CA PHE A 77 37.10 -8.55 19.53
C PHE A 77 37.95 -9.47 20.43
N MET A 78 37.38 -10.57 20.93
CA MET A 78 38.11 -11.53 21.76
C MET A 78 39.20 -12.24 20.96
N ARG A 79 38.92 -12.64 19.73
CA ARG A 79 39.91 -13.32 18.88
C ARG A 79 41.05 -12.40 18.45
N GLU A 80 40.77 -11.15 18.10
CA GLU A 80 41.79 -10.22 17.58
C GLU A 80 42.69 -9.63 18.67
N HIS A 81 42.19 -9.52 19.90
CA HIS A 81 42.93 -8.82 20.95
C HIS A 81 43.35 -9.71 22.12
N TYR A 82 42.84 -10.94 22.20
CA TYR A 82 43.10 -11.85 23.33
C TYR A 82 43.46 -13.27 22.88
N SER A 83 43.76 -13.50 21.58
CA SER A 83 44.13 -14.81 21.02
C SER A 83 45.26 -15.51 21.75
N GLU A 84 46.25 -14.75 22.22
CA GLU A 84 47.45 -15.27 22.88
C GLU A 84 47.37 -15.18 24.41
N THR A 85 46.16 -14.99 24.95
CA THR A 85 45.95 -14.83 26.40
C THR A 85 45.01 -15.92 26.95
N PRO A 86 45.18 -16.35 28.21
CA PRO A 86 44.23 -17.26 28.87
C PRO A 86 42.79 -16.72 28.94
N MET A 87 42.61 -15.42 28.66
CA MET A 87 41.29 -14.78 28.64
C MET A 87 40.39 -15.31 27.51
N LEU A 88 40.94 -15.70 26.35
CA LEU A 88 40.13 -16.24 25.26
C LEU A 88 39.54 -17.61 25.63
N GLU A 89 40.32 -18.49 26.27
CA GLU A 89 39.83 -19.78 26.77
C GLU A 89 38.75 -19.60 27.83
N ARG A 90 38.96 -18.67 28.77
CA ARG A 90 37.98 -18.34 29.82
C ARG A 90 36.69 -17.76 29.24
N TYR A 91 36.79 -16.91 28.22
CA TYR A 91 35.65 -16.41 27.46
C TYR A 91 34.89 -17.54 26.77
N GLN A 92 35.58 -18.41 26.03
CA GLN A 92 34.94 -19.51 25.31
C GLN A 92 34.25 -20.50 26.27
N ALA A 93 34.87 -20.82 27.41
CA ALA A 93 34.27 -21.68 28.43
C ALA A 93 32.99 -21.06 29.01
N ARG A 94 32.96 -19.74 29.21
CA ARG A 94 31.76 -19.05 29.69
C ARG A 94 30.66 -18.96 28.64
N VAL A 95 31.01 -18.72 27.38
CA VAL A 95 30.06 -18.77 26.25
C VAL A 95 29.43 -20.16 26.14
N ASP A 96 30.25 -21.20 26.27
CA ASP A 96 29.81 -22.59 26.22
C ASP A 96 28.85 -22.93 27.37
N ALA A 97 29.13 -22.43 28.59
CA ALA A 97 28.28 -22.62 29.76
C ALA A 97 26.95 -21.87 29.68
N ASP A 98 26.99 -20.59 29.27
CA ASP A 98 25.83 -19.70 29.38
C ASP A 98 24.89 -19.79 28.15
N PHE A 99 25.41 -20.10 26.95
CA PHE A 99 24.65 -19.93 25.70
C PHE A 99 24.59 -21.14 24.75
N LYS A 100 25.61 -22.01 24.71
CA LYS A 100 25.75 -23.04 23.64
C LYS A 100 24.56 -23.98 23.52
N ASN A 101 24.03 -24.44 24.66
CA ASN A 101 22.88 -25.37 24.72
C ASN A 101 21.66 -24.74 25.39
N GLN A 102 21.67 -23.42 25.66
CA GLN A 102 20.55 -22.75 26.32
C GLN A 102 19.38 -22.57 25.31
N PRO A 103 18.20 -23.16 25.55
CA PRO A 103 17.09 -23.14 24.59
C PRO A 103 16.68 -21.73 24.14
N LEU A 104 16.56 -20.78 25.07
CA LEU A 104 16.21 -19.39 24.79
C LEU A 104 17.23 -18.67 23.89
N ALA A 105 18.53 -18.82 24.18
CA ALA A 105 19.56 -18.17 23.39
C ALA A 105 19.63 -18.74 21.96
N ARG A 106 19.45 -20.05 21.83
CA ARG A 106 19.38 -20.71 20.51
C ARG A 106 18.13 -20.29 19.76
N PHE A 107 16.99 -20.14 20.45
CA PHE A 107 15.78 -19.57 19.84
C PHE A 107 16.01 -18.16 19.28
N VAL A 108 16.60 -17.23 20.05
CA VAL A 108 16.87 -15.86 19.56
C VAL A 108 17.82 -15.87 18.35
N GLN A 109 18.84 -16.72 18.36
CA GLN A 109 19.77 -16.88 17.23
C GLN A 109 19.08 -17.42 15.98
N ASP A 110 18.31 -18.49 16.15
CA ASP A 110 17.62 -19.14 15.05
C ASP A 110 16.45 -18.29 14.55
N LEU A 111 15.81 -17.48 15.40
CA LEU A 111 14.74 -16.55 15.03
C LEU A 111 15.24 -15.46 14.09
N ARG A 112 16.45 -14.94 14.29
CA ARG A 112 17.07 -14.04 13.30
C ARG A 112 17.24 -14.74 11.95
N ASN A 113 17.66 -16.00 11.94
CA ASN A 113 17.83 -16.76 10.69
C ASN A 113 16.48 -17.09 10.05
N TYR A 114 15.45 -17.38 10.83
CA TYR A 114 14.07 -17.52 10.36
C TYR A 114 13.61 -16.24 9.66
N ILE A 115 13.84 -15.07 10.28
CA ILE A 115 13.45 -13.78 9.72
C ILE A 115 14.15 -13.50 8.38
N LEU A 116 15.43 -13.85 8.26
CA LEU A 116 16.19 -13.62 7.02
C LEU A 116 15.88 -14.62 5.90
N HIS A 117 15.57 -15.87 6.24
CA HIS A 117 15.50 -16.96 5.25
C HIS A 117 14.09 -17.53 5.03
N ASN A 118 13.13 -17.24 5.91
CA ASN A 118 11.77 -17.75 5.83
C ASN A 118 10.72 -16.63 5.74
N GLY A 119 10.81 -15.62 6.62
CA GLY A 119 9.88 -14.49 6.66
C GLY A 119 9.66 -13.98 8.08
N LEU A 120 8.80 -12.96 8.25
CA LEU A 120 8.48 -12.47 9.60
C LEU A 120 7.54 -13.43 10.34
N PRO A 121 7.68 -13.56 11.68
CA PRO A 121 6.83 -14.42 12.48
C PRO A 121 5.36 -13.99 12.37
N ASN A 122 4.47 -14.95 12.16
CA ASN A 122 3.04 -14.69 12.17
C ASN A 122 2.62 -14.28 13.58
N SER A 123 2.13 -13.05 13.73
CA SER A 123 1.71 -12.48 15.00
C SER A 123 0.28 -11.97 14.90
N GLU A 124 -0.44 -12.01 16.01
CA GLU A 124 -1.81 -11.54 16.09
C GLU A 124 -2.00 -10.61 17.29
N MET A 125 -2.97 -9.71 17.19
CA MET A 125 -3.48 -8.93 18.32
C MET A 125 -4.61 -9.72 18.98
N TYR A 126 -4.59 -9.82 20.30
CA TYR A 126 -5.62 -10.53 21.06
C TYR A 126 -6.24 -9.66 22.16
N MET A 127 -7.51 -9.92 22.43
CA MET A 127 -8.22 -9.47 23.61
C MET A 127 -8.96 -10.67 24.22
N ASN A 128 -8.63 -11.00 25.45
CA ASN A 128 -9.22 -12.10 26.21
C ASN A 128 -9.91 -11.54 27.45
N PHE A 129 -11.17 -11.91 27.65
CA PHE A 129 -11.89 -11.63 28.87
C PHE A 129 -12.24 -12.93 29.58
N GLN A 130 -11.91 -13.01 30.86
CA GLN A 130 -12.34 -14.09 31.75
C GLN A 130 -13.25 -13.51 32.82
N SER A 131 -14.51 -13.96 32.84
CA SER A 131 -15.44 -13.63 33.91
C SER A 131 -15.00 -14.30 35.20
N ASN A 132 -15.12 -13.59 36.32
CA ASN A 132 -14.96 -14.17 37.63
C ASN A 132 -16.24 -14.94 38.00
N ALA A 133 -16.12 -16.24 38.27
CA ALA A 133 -17.26 -17.09 38.61
C ALA A 133 -17.90 -16.73 39.96
N ASP A 134 -17.10 -16.17 40.89
CA ASP A 134 -17.54 -15.85 42.25
C ASP A 134 -18.17 -14.45 42.38
N GLN A 135 -17.99 -13.58 41.38
CA GLN A 135 -18.53 -12.21 41.36
C GLN A 135 -19.05 -11.84 39.96
N PRO A 136 -20.36 -12.05 39.71
CA PRO A 136 -20.99 -11.71 38.43
C PRO A 136 -20.78 -10.23 38.07
N GLY A 137 -20.28 -9.97 36.86
CA GLY A 137 -19.99 -8.62 36.37
C GLY A 137 -18.55 -8.13 36.62
N THR A 138 -17.70 -8.95 37.24
CA THR A 138 -16.26 -8.71 37.35
C THR A 138 -15.48 -9.73 36.53
N GLY A 139 -14.32 -9.34 36.00
CA GLY A 139 -13.48 -10.23 35.20
C GLY A 139 -12.11 -9.63 34.95
N THR A 140 -11.18 -10.48 34.50
CA THR A 140 -9.85 -10.05 34.06
C THR A 140 -9.86 -9.84 32.56
N LEU A 141 -9.31 -8.69 32.14
CA LEU A 141 -9.13 -8.36 30.73
C LEU A 141 -7.64 -8.37 30.43
N GLU A 142 -7.25 -9.14 29.44
CA GLU A 142 -5.88 -9.21 28.94
C GLU A 142 -5.87 -8.82 27.47
N THR A 143 -4.90 -7.99 27.10
CA THR A 143 -4.64 -7.58 25.72
C THR A 143 -3.17 -7.80 25.38
N GLY A 144 -2.82 -7.86 24.11
CA GLY A 144 -1.42 -7.92 23.70
C GLY A 144 -1.19 -8.34 22.26
N ILE A 145 0.09 -8.57 21.93
CA ILE A 145 0.55 -9.15 20.67
C ILE A 145 1.38 -10.38 20.96
N HIS A 146 1.08 -11.47 20.28
CA HIS A 146 1.75 -12.75 20.45
C HIS A 146 2.05 -13.41 19.10
N ILE A 147 3.10 -14.23 19.07
CA ILE A 147 3.52 -14.95 17.87
C ILE A 147 2.99 -16.39 17.95
N ARG A 148 2.42 -16.91 16.87
CA ARG A 148 1.91 -18.29 16.85
C ARG A 148 3.06 -19.29 16.76
N SER A 149 3.06 -20.29 17.64
CA SER A 149 4.10 -21.34 17.67
C SER A 149 4.01 -22.29 16.46
N ALA A 150 2.79 -22.63 16.01
CA ALA A 150 2.61 -23.61 14.94
C ALA A 150 3.28 -23.21 13.60
N PRO A 151 3.09 -21.97 13.06
CA PRO A 151 3.80 -21.53 11.86
C PRO A 151 5.32 -21.42 12.03
N LEU A 152 5.82 -21.24 13.27
CA LEU A 152 7.27 -21.26 13.52
C LEU A 152 7.82 -22.68 13.35
N LEU A 153 7.14 -23.69 13.90
CA LEU A 153 7.58 -25.10 13.88
C LEU A 153 7.62 -25.73 12.48
N GLU A 154 7.01 -25.08 11.49
CA GLU A 154 7.09 -25.47 10.08
C GLU A 154 8.51 -25.29 9.49
N TRP A 155 9.31 -24.36 10.02
CA TRP A 155 10.66 -24.13 9.55
C TRP A 155 11.62 -25.21 10.05
N ARG A 156 12.25 -25.95 9.12
CA ARG A 156 13.05 -27.13 9.46
C ARG A 156 14.43 -26.82 10.06
N ASN A 157 14.88 -25.57 9.96
CA ASN A 157 16.25 -25.19 10.34
C ASN A 157 16.37 -24.66 11.77
N TRP A 158 15.36 -24.86 12.62
CA TRP A 158 15.52 -24.68 14.07
C TRP A 158 16.52 -25.70 14.61
N SER A 159 17.47 -25.24 15.42
CA SER A 159 18.29 -26.14 16.23
C SER A 159 17.43 -26.90 17.24
N ALA A 160 17.87 -28.09 17.66
CA ALA A 160 17.12 -28.90 18.62
C ALA A 160 16.76 -28.14 19.92
N PRO A 161 17.66 -27.33 20.54
CA PRO A 161 17.30 -26.53 21.71
C PRO A 161 16.27 -25.44 21.41
N ALA A 162 16.34 -24.78 20.24
CA ALA A 162 15.37 -23.77 19.86
C ALA A 162 13.98 -24.37 19.59
N ARG A 163 13.94 -25.57 19.00
CA ARG A 163 12.69 -26.31 18.78
C ARG A 163 12.03 -26.70 20.11
N ILE A 164 12.81 -27.23 21.05
CA ILE A 164 12.33 -27.55 22.42
C ILE A 164 11.78 -26.29 23.10
N PHE A 165 12.43 -25.14 22.90
CA PHE A 165 11.94 -23.87 23.44
C PHE A 165 10.56 -23.52 22.87
N ILE A 166 10.38 -23.56 21.54
CA ILE A 166 9.10 -23.23 20.89
C ILE A 166 7.99 -24.19 21.31
N GLU A 167 8.29 -25.49 21.37
CA GLU A 167 7.33 -26.50 21.83
C GLU A 167 6.95 -26.30 23.31
N GLY A 168 7.90 -25.83 24.14
CA GLY A 168 7.67 -25.50 25.54
C GLY A 168 6.84 -24.23 25.79
N CYS A 169 6.70 -23.34 24.80
CA CYS A 169 5.87 -22.13 24.92
C CYS A 169 4.35 -22.39 24.76
N GLY A 170 3.95 -23.56 24.24
CA GLY A 170 2.55 -23.86 23.95
C GLY A 170 2.06 -23.22 22.65
N GLU A 171 0.81 -22.74 22.60
CA GLU A 171 0.20 -22.19 21.38
C GLU A 171 0.89 -20.90 20.90
N PHE A 172 1.46 -20.13 21.83
CA PHE A 172 1.97 -18.79 21.57
C PHE A 172 3.32 -18.52 22.22
N VAL A 173 4.10 -17.69 21.54
CA VAL A 173 5.39 -17.19 21.97
C VAL A 173 5.23 -15.73 22.39
N ASP A 174 5.45 -15.44 23.68
CA ASP A 174 5.47 -14.08 24.23
C ASP A 174 6.85 -13.44 23.99
N ILE A 175 6.87 -12.52 23.03
CA ILE A 175 8.11 -11.85 22.63
C ILE A 175 8.63 -10.85 23.66
N GLY A 176 7.73 -10.28 24.48
CA GLY A 176 8.11 -9.36 25.57
C GLY A 176 8.92 -10.11 26.63
N THR A 177 8.37 -11.23 27.11
CA THR A 177 9.04 -12.09 28.10
C THR A 177 10.39 -12.63 27.59
N ILE A 178 10.47 -12.97 26.30
CA ILE A 178 11.72 -13.40 25.66
C ILE A 178 12.76 -12.29 25.60
N ALA A 179 12.35 -11.09 25.19
CA ALA A 179 13.23 -9.95 25.12
C ALA A 179 13.79 -9.61 26.50
N GLU A 180 12.96 -9.62 27.54
CA GLU A 180 13.39 -9.39 28.93
C GLU A 180 14.38 -10.47 29.41
N SER A 181 14.02 -11.74 29.26
CA SER A 181 14.83 -12.87 29.75
C SER A 181 16.18 -12.97 29.03
N TYR A 182 16.20 -12.85 27.70
CA TYR A 182 17.44 -12.90 26.93
C TYR A 182 18.34 -11.70 27.22
N THR A 183 17.76 -10.50 27.33
CA THR A 183 18.51 -9.29 27.68
C THR A 183 19.16 -9.42 29.05
N GLY A 184 18.46 -9.99 30.04
CA GLY A 184 19.05 -10.28 31.35
C GLY A 184 20.29 -11.17 31.27
N ASN A 185 20.23 -12.25 30.49
CA ASN A 185 21.37 -13.16 30.29
C ASN A 185 22.56 -12.47 29.61
N VAL A 186 22.30 -11.70 28.55
CA VAL A 186 23.34 -10.96 27.81
C VAL A 186 23.99 -9.92 28.71
N LEU A 187 23.23 -9.13 29.47
CA LEU A 187 23.78 -8.11 30.36
C LEU A 187 24.59 -8.71 31.50
N SER A 188 24.15 -9.83 32.06
CA SER A 188 24.91 -10.58 33.07
C SER A 188 26.27 -11.04 32.52
N PHE A 189 26.26 -11.64 31.32
CA PHE A 189 27.49 -12.07 30.63
C PHE A 189 28.43 -10.90 30.32
N HIS A 190 27.93 -9.80 29.76
CA HIS A 190 28.76 -8.64 29.43
C HIS A 190 29.29 -7.93 30.68
N GLY A 191 28.52 -7.92 31.78
CA GLY A 191 29.00 -7.42 33.07
C GLY A 191 30.12 -8.29 33.63
N TRP A 192 30.03 -9.61 33.49
CA TRP A 192 31.13 -10.52 33.82
C TRP A 192 32.36 -10.30 32.94
N LEU A 193 32.18 -10.22 31.61
CA LEU A 193 33.26 -10.04 30.66
C LEU A 193 33.99 -8.72 30.91
N GLN A 194 33.25 -7.64 31.15
CA GLN A 194 33.82 -6.33 31.48
C GLN A 194 34.71 -6.42 32.73
N ARG A 195 34.24 -7.04 33.82
CA ARG A 195 35.04 -7.20 35.05
C ARG A 195 36.33 -7.98 34.81
N CYS A 196 36.30 -9.03 33.99
CA CYS A 196 37.51 -9.79 33.66
C CYS A 196 38.52 -8.97 32.85
N LEU A 197 38.04 -8.17 31.89
CA LEU A 197 38.89 -7.30 31.09
C LEU A 197 39.46 -6.15 31.93
N ASP A 198 38.65 -5.52 32.77
CA ASP A 198 39.10 -4.44 33.68
C ASP A 198 40.19 -4.93 34.63
N GLN A 199 40.12 -6.18 35.10
CA GLN A 199 41.16 -6.79 35.92
C GLN A 199 42.48 -6.97 35.15
N ILE A 200 42.42 -7.37 33.88
CA ILE A 200 43.61 -7.54 33.03
C ILE A 200 44.27 -6.18 32.75
N HIS A 201 43.46 -5.13 32.53
CA HIS A 201 43.92 -3.79 32.15
C HIS A 201 43.97 -2.82 33.34
N ALA A 202 43.93 -3.31 34.59
CA ALA A 202 43.81 -2.46 35.77
C ALA A 202 44.93 -1.41 35.85
N ALA A 203 46.17 -1.80 35.58
CA ALA A 203 47.33 -0.90 35.56
C ALA A 203 47.20 0.17 34.46
N ASP A 204 46.86 -0.24 33.23
CA ASP A 204 46.68 0.66 32.08
C ASP A 204 45.51 1.65 32.28
N LEU A 205 44.45 1.22 32.97
CA LEU A 205 43.28 2.03 33.29
C LEU A 205 43.57 3.05 34.39
N ASP A 206 44.38 2.71 35.39
CA ASP A 206 44.80 3.66 36.44
C ASP A 206 45.79 4.70 35.90
N GLU A 207 46.67 4.31 34.98
CA GLU A 207 47.52 5.25 34.25
C GLU A 207 46.68 6.20 33.38
N LEU A 208 45.68 5.68 32.65
CA LEU A 208 44.76 6.48 31.84
C LEU A 208 44.01 7.51 32.69
N ARG A 209 43.45 7.12 33.84
CA ARG A 209 42.74 8.04 34.75
C ARG A 209 43.64 9.16 35.24
N THR A 210 44.90 8.86 35.50
CA THR A 210 45.91 9.84 35.92
C THR A 210 46.18 10.86 34.80
N LEU A 211 46.33 10.38 33.56
CA LEU A 211 46.53 11.23 32.37
C LEU A 211 45.29 12.05 31.99
N GLU A 212 44.08 11.47 32.08
CA GLU A 212 42.81 12.19 31.87
C GLU A 212 42.59 13.26 32.95
N GLY A 213 42.98 12.99 34.19
CA GLY A 213 42.99 14.00 35.26
C GLY A 213 43.91 15.18 34.95
N ALA A 214 45.10 14.92 34.40
CA ALA A 214 46.04 15.95 33.96
C ALA A 214 45.53 16.72 32.72
N LEU A 215 44.91 16.03 31.75
CA LEU A 215 44.35 16.64 30.55
C LEU A 215 43.15 17.54 30.87
N ASN A 216 42.23 17.10 31.75
CA ASN A 216 41.09 17.91 32.18
C ASN A 216 41.52 19.17 32.93
N GLN A 217 42.65 19.15 33.63
CA GLN A 217 43.24 20.35 34.26
C GLN A 217 43.81 21.33 33.21
N LEU A 218 44.28 20.84 32.06
CA LEU A 218 44.77 21.66 30.94
C LEU A 218 43.61 22.22 30.09
N ASP A 219 42.57 21.43 29.83
CA ASP A 219 41.40 21.83 29.05
C ASP A 219 40.51 22.84 29.79
N ALA A 220 40.45 22.78 31.13
CA ALA A 220 39.79 23.80 31.95
C ALA A 220 40.45 25.19 31.84
N ALA A 221 41.72 25.27 31.41
CA ALA A 221 42.45 26.51 31.23
C ALA A 221 42.27 27.15 29.83
N ALA A 222 41.64 26.44 28.88
CA ALA A 222 41.60 26.83 27.47
C ALA A 222 40.18 26.76 26.88
N LYS A 223 39.33 27.76 27.14
CA LYS A 223 38.22 28.12 26.22
C LYS A 223 37.52 29.46 26.58
N PRO A 224 37.51 30.45 25.66
CA PRO A 224 36.45 31.43 25.52
C PRO A 224 35.38 30.97 24.51
N ALA A 225 34.17 31.51 24.64
CA ALA A 225 33.02 31.38 23.73
C ALA A 225 32.68 32.77 23.13
N PRO A 226 31.59 32.99 22.35
CA PRO A 226 30.90 32.22 21.30
C PRO A 226 30.71 33.08 20.00
N SER A 227 30.02 32.60 18.95
CA SER A 227 28.90 33.30 18.27
C SER A 227 28.52 32.72 16.88
N VAL A 228 27.20 32.65 16.65
CA VAL A 228 26.47 32.46 15.37
C VAL A 228 25.79 33.80 15.05
N PRO A 229 25.60 34.19 13.77
CA PRO A 229 24.27 34.66 13.32
C PRO A 229 24.01 34.35 11.78
N PRO A 230 22.94 34.84 11.11
CA PRO A 230 21.80 34.01 10.67
C PRO A 230 21.39 34.22 9.18
N GLU A 231 20.22 33.66 8.85
CA GLU A 231 19.42 33.63 7.61
C GLU A 231 19.25 34.93 6.79
N THR A 232 18.85 34.76 5.51
CA THR A 232 17.89 35.58 4.71
C THR A 232 17.79 34.94 3.30
N SER A 233 16.80 35.19 2.44
CA SER A 233 15.34 35.03 2.43
C SER A 233 14.86 35.46 1.01
N VAL A 234 13.78 34.84 0.50
CA VAL A 234 12.82 35.32 -0.54
C VAL A 234 13.31 35.54 -1.99
N SER A 235 12.68 34.89 -3.00
CA SER A 235 11.61 35.52 -3.83
C SER A 235 10.98 34.61 -4.88
N SER A 236 9.69 34.89 -5.10
CA SER A 236 8.72 34.37 -6.07
C SER A 236 8.85 34.98 -7.46
N GLY A 237 8.25 34.33 -8.48
CA GLY A 237 8.05 34.87 -9.84
C GLY A 237 6.99 34.08 -10.62
N ASP A 238 6.18 34.83 -11.38
CA ASP A 238 4.86 34.53 -11.95
C ASP A 238 4.76 33.58 -13.18
N GLY A 239 3.59 32.94 -13.27
CA GLY A 239 2.58 32.96 -14.36
C GLY A 239 2.95 32.93 -15.85
N ALA A 240 2.28 32.06 -16.61
CA ALA A 240 2.04 32.22 -18.05
C ALA A 240 0.73 31.55 -18.51
N ASP A 241 -0.05 32.31 -19.29
CA ASP A 241 -1.33 31.99 -19.94
C ASP A 241 -1.24 30.89 -21.02
N GLY A 242 -2.33 30.12 -21.15
CA GLY A 242 -2.61 29.19 -22.25
C GLY A 242 -3.74 29.68 -23.17
N PRO A 243 -3.90 29.11 -24.37
CA PRO A 243 -4.67 29.69 -25.47
C PRO A 243 -6.20 29.60 -25.25
N GLU A 244 -6.92 30.65 -25.64
CA GLU A 244 -8.39 30.71 -25.61
C GLU A 244 -9.01 29.57 -26.44
N GLN A 245 -9.71 28.65 -25.78
CA GLN A 245 -10.48 27.58 -26.40
C GLN A 245 -11.84 28.10 -26.88
N ASP A 246 -12.23 27.75 -28.10
CA ASP A 246 -13.52 28.14 -28.68
C ASP A 246 -14.64 27.18 -28.23
N PHE A 247 -15.42 27.61 -27.25
CA PHE A 247 -16.62 26.91 -26.75
C PHE A 247 -17.81 27.24 -27.65
N SER A 248 -17.97 26.53 -28.77
CA SER A 248 -19.10 26.71 -29.69
C SER A 248 -19.53 25.41 -30.38
N PHE A 249 -20.81 25.32 -30.75
CA PHE A 249 -21.35 24.25 -31.59
C PHE A 249 -21.64 24.80 -32.99
N ALA A 250 -21.48 23.96 -34.02
CA ALA A 250 -21.95 24.29 -35.36
C ALA A 250 -23.48 24.57 -35.35
N PRO A 251 -23.99 25.54 -36.12
CA PRO A 251 -25.40 25.97 -36.05
C PRO A 251 -26.41 24.82 -36.18
N ASP A 252 -26.23 23.92 -37.15
CA ASP A 252 -27.12 22.77 -37.35
C ASP A 252 -27.12 21.81 -36.15
N ARG A 253 -25.95 21.65 -35.50
CA ARG A 253 -25.82 20.80 -34.33
C ARG A 253 -26.45 21.45 -33.10
N ALA A 254 -26.27 22.76 -32.91
CA ALA A 254 -26.94 23.51 -31.85
C ALA A 254 -28.47 23.39 -31.97
N ALA A 255 -29.02 23.61 -33.17
CA ALA A 255 -30.45 23.48 -33.43
C ALA A 255 -30.98 22.06 -33.15
N SER A 256 -30.23 21.02 -33.52
CA SER A 256 -30.60 19.63 -33.22
C SER A 256 -30.58 19.32 -31.72
N LEU A 257 -29.61 19.84 -30.97
CA LEU A 257 -29.54 19.66 -29.52
C LEU A 257 -30.71 20.36 -28.82
N ASP A 258 -31.04 21.57 -29.25
CA ASP A 258 -32.14 22.34 -28.68
C ASP A 258 -33.51 21.72 -28.98
N ALA A 259 -33.71 21.17 -30.19
CA ALA A 259 -34.93 20.44 -30.51
C ALA A 259 -35.11 19.20 -29.61
N ALA A 260 -34.05 18.45 -29.36
CA ALA A 260 -34.07 17.29 -28.47
C ALA A 260 -34.30 17.69 -27.00
N ALA A 261 -33.67 18.77 -26.54
CA ALA A 261 -33.86 19.31 -25.20
C ALA A 261 -35.30 19.77 -24.95
N ASN A 262 -35.92 20.46 -25.91
CA ASN A 262 -37.31 20.88 -25.83
C ASN A 262 -38.27 19.68 -25.83
N ALA A 263 -37.98 18.63 -26.60
CA ALA A 263 -38.76 17.39 -26.55
C ALA A 263 -38.71 16.72 -25.16
N LEU A 264 -37.55 16.76 -24.49
CA LEU A 264 -37.39 16.28 -23.11
C LEU A 264 -38.16 17.13 -22.10
N LEU A 265 -38.19 18.45 -22.28
CA LEU A 265 -38.92 19.36 -21.38
C LEU A 265 -40.41 18.99 -21.32
N HIS A 266 -41.02 18.62 -22.45
CA HIS A 266 -42.41 18.16 -22.49
C HIS A 266 -42.66 16.80 -21.84
N LYS A 267 -41.60 16.04 -21.50
CA LYS A 267 -41.68 14.76 -20.78
C LYS A 267 -41.56 14.93 -19.27
N VAL A 268 -41.22 16.12 -18.78
CA VAL A 268 -41.21 16.41 -17.34
C VAL A 268 -42.63 16.35 -16.81
N ARG A 269 -42.88 15.42 -15.89
CA ARG A 269 -44.22 15.17 -15.34
C ARG A 269 -44.21 15.09 -13.83
N LYS A 270 -45.40 15.21 -13.23
CA LYS A 270 -45.60 15.01 -11.80
C LYS A 270 -45.34 13.56 -11.43
N ILE A 271 -44.51 13.33 -10.42
CA ILE A 271 -44.18 12.02 -9.85
C ILE A 271 -44.83 11.91 -8.47
N GLN A 272 -45.54 10.80 -8.23
CA GLN A 272 -46.09 10.48 -6.92
C GLN A 272 -45.25 9.37 -6.32
N LEU A 273 -44.49 9.66 -5.26
CA LEU A 273 -43.64 8.68 -4.60
C LEU A 273 -44.45 7.80 -3.65
N GLU A 274 -44.07 6.53 -3.57
CA GLU A 274 -44.54 5.66 -2.51
C GLU A 274 -44.09 6.17 -1.13
N ALA A 275 -44.99 6.15 -0.15
CA ALA A 275 -44.62 6.44 1.23
C ALA A 275 -43.69 5.34 1.75
N GLN A 276 -42.47 5.72 2.15
CA GLN A 276 -41.55 4.79 2.81
C GLN A 276 -42.17 4.34 4.14
N HIS A 277 -42.49 3.05 4.23
CA HIS A 277 -42.80 2.39 5.49
C HIS A 277 -41.51 1.76 6.00
N GLY A 278 -41.18 1.97 7.28
CA GLY A 278 -40.09 1.23 7.91
C GLY A 278 -40.36 -0.26 7.76
N ASP A 279 -39.35 -1.04 7.37
CA ASP A 279 -39.45 -2.49 7.13
C ASP A 279 -39.78 -3.30 8.41
N GLY A 280 -39.92 -2.63 9.55
CA GLY A 280 -40.20 -3.22 10.84
C GLY A 280 -39.06 -4.07 11.37
N PHE A 281 -37.88 -4.05 10.73
CA PHE A 281 -36.70 -4.78 11.16
C PHE A 281 -35.95 -3.95 12.22
N PRO A 282 -35.96 -4.36 13.50
CA PRO A 282 -35.21 -3.66 14.54
C PRO A 282 -33.72 -3.96 14.35
N SER A 283 -33.05 -3.15 13.53
CA SER A 283 -31.61 -3.27 13.32
C SER A 283 -30.89 -2.88 14.61
N GLU A 284 -30.08 -3.80 15.15
CA GLU A 284 -29.16 -3.52 16.25
C GLU A 284 -27.92 -2.74 15.80
N ARG A 285 -27.82 -2.42 14.50
CA ARG A 285 -26.78 -1.51 14.02
C ARG A 285 -27.07 -0.11 14.56
N PRO A 286 -26.09 0.57 15.17
CA PRO A 286 -26.26 1.93 15.62
C PRO A 286 -26.77 2.79 14.46
N PRO A 287 -27.87 3.55 14.64
CA PRO A 287 -28.37 4.42 13.59
C PRO A 287 -27.30 5.47 13.27
N SER A 288 -26.92 5.57 11.99
CA SER A 288 -26.23 6.74 11.47
C SER A 288 -27.16 7.96 11.50
N ALA A 289 -26.60 9.17 11.49
CA ALA A 289 -27.37 10.41 11.62
C ALA A 289 -28.57 10.47 10.65
N THR A 290 -29.74 10.83 11.17
CA THR A 290 -30.96 11.06 10.38
C THR A 290 -30.93 12.47 9.81
N LEU A 291 -30.93 12.61 8.49
CA LEU A 291 -31.06 13.90 7.80
C LEU A 291 -32.54 14.18 7.53
N THR A 292 -32.98 15.39 7.81
CA THR A 292 -34.35 15.88 7.57
C THR A 292 -34.41 16.85 6.39
N ASP A 293 -35.59 17.04 5.79
CA ASP A 293 -35.81 17.96 4.67
C ASP A 293 -35.37 19.41 4.99
N HIS A 294 -35.45 19.82 6.26
CA HIS A 294 -35.02 21.14 6.74
C HIS A 294 -33.49 21.32 6.76
N GLU A 295 -32.73 20.23 6.72
CA GLU A 295 -31.27 20.22 6.73
C GLU A 295 -30.67 20.14 5.31
N MET A 296 -31.51 20.04 4.27
CA MET A 296 -31.07 19.96 2.88
C MET A 296 -30.82 21.33 2.27
N LEU A 297 -29.59 21.55 1.78
CA LEU A 297 -29.15 22.82 1.17
C LEU A 297 -29.66 23.05 -0.27
N SER A 298 -30.24 22.03 -0.90
CA SER A 298 -30.75 22.09 -2.27
C SER A 298 -31.84 21.04 -2.49
N VAL A 299 -32.60 21.21 -3.58
CA VAL A 299 -33.55 20.20 -4.05
C VAL A 299 -32.85 18.84 -4.21
N PRO A 300 -33.34 17.77 -3.55
CA PRO A 300 -32.80 16.43 -3.74
C PRO A 300 -32.87 16.00 -5.21
N LEU A 301 -31.76 15.51 -5.75
CA LEU A 301 -31.73 14.77 -7.01
C LEU A 301 -31.83 13.28 -6.67
N VAL A 302 -33.02 12.70 -6.78
CA VAL A 302 -33.30 11.38 -6.21
C VAL A 302 -33.94 10.45 -7.23
N TRP A 303 -33.39 9.24 -7.32
CA TRP A 303 -34.09 8.10 -7.89
C TRP A 303 -35.09 7.57 -6.87
N ALA A 304 -36.34 7.48 -7.28
CA ALA A 304 -37.39 6.94 -6.45
C ALA A 304 -38.35 6.08 -7.26
N THR A 305 -39.17 5.32 -6.55
CA THR A 305 -40.21 4.48 -7.12
C THR A 305 -41.53 5.22 -7.01
N ASP A 306 -42.21 5.40 -8.14
CA ASP A 306 -43.56 5.97 -8.16
C ASP A 306 -44.60 4.96 -7.64
N VAL A 307 -45.81 5.41 -7.36
CA VAL A 307 -46.94 4.57 -6.90
C VAL A 307 -47.35 3.45 -7.89
N GLU A 308 -46.86 3.48 -9.13
CA GLU A 308 -47.04 2.42 -10.13
C GLU A 308 -45.82 1.48 -10.19
N SER A 309 -44.93 1.55 -9.19
CA SER A 309 -43.68 0.80 -9.10
C SER A 309 -42.69 1.05 -10.23
N ARG A 310 -42.79 2.20 -10.92
CA ARG A 310 -41.82 2.61 -11.95
C ARG A 310 -40.72 3.47 -11.36
N ARG A 311 -39.51 3.34 -11.90
CA ARG A 311 -38.40 4.21 -11.52
C ARG A 311 -38.55 5.58 -12.16
N ALA A 312 -38.43 6.62 -11.35
CA ALA A 312 -38.41 7.99 -11.79
C ALA A 312 -37.29 8.77 -11.10
N PHE A 313 -36.74 9.75 -11.81
CA PHE A 313 -35.72 10.66 -11.33
C PHE A 313 -36.37 12.02 -11.04
N VAL A 314 -36.47 12.36 -9.76
CA VAL A 314 -37.10 13.59 -9.27
C VAL A 314 -36.05 14.68 -9.11
N PHE A 315 -36.34 15.87 -9.66
CA PHE A 315 -35.44 17.02 -9.58
C PHE A 315 -36.16 18.38 -9.48
N ILE A 316 -37.49 18.44 -9.44
CA ILE A 316 -38.25 19.68 -9.20
C ILE A 316 -39.22 19.45 -8.04
N TYR A 317 -39.26 20.40 -7.11
CA TYR A 317 -40.21 20.43 -5.99
C TYR A 317 -40.93 21.76 -6.03
N LYS A 318 -42.25 21.73 -6.25
CA LYS A 318 -43.07 22.93 -6.42
C LYS A 318 -44.47 22.68 -5.86
N ASP A 319 -44.93 23.60 -5.02
CA ASP A 319 -46.27 23.57 -4.40
C ASP A 319 -46.60 22.24 -3.71
N GLY A 320 -45.61 21.61 -3.06
CA GLY A 320 -45.75 20.31 -2.41
C GLY A 320 -45.87 19.12 -3.37
N ALA A 321 -45.73 19.36 -4.67
CA ALA A 321 -45.64 18.33 -5.71
C ALA A 321 -44.20 18.16 -6.19
N GLN A 322 -43.91 16.95 -6.66
CA GLN A 322 -42.61 16.57 -7.17
C GLN A 322 -42.72 16.31 -8.68
N PHE A 323 -41.74 16.79 -9.44
CA PHE A 323 -41.68 16.59 -10.89
C PHE A 323 -40.32 16.07 -11.30
N GLY A 324 -40.31 15.29 -12.38
CA GLY A 324 -39.14 14.57 -12.83
C GLY A 324 -39.33 13.90 -14.19
N LEU A 325 -38.38 13.02 -14.52
CA LEU A 325 -38.40 12.16 -15.69
C LEU A 325 -38.57 10.71 -15.24
N ASP A 326 -39.28 9.88 -16.00
CA ASP A 326 -39.18 8.43 -15.82
C ASP A 326 -37.89 7.88 -16.41
N GLU A 327 -37.64 6.59 -16.20
CA GLU A 327 -36.41 5.92 -16.61
C GLU A 327 -36.15 6.02 -18.13
N GLU A 328 -37.19 5.93 -18.96
CA GLU A 328 -37.07 6.08 -20.43
C GLU A 328 -36.70 7.51 -20.83
N ALA A 329 -37.42 8.52 -20.31
CA ALA A 329 -37.12 9.91 -20.64
C ALA A 329 -35.76 10.36 -20.04
N PHE A 330 -35.35 9.80 -18.90
CA PHE A 330 -34.02 10.02 -18.36
C PHE A 330 -32.92 9.40 -19.25
N ALA A 331 -33.15 8.20 -19.79
CA ALA A 331 -32.22 7.59 -20.75
C ALA A 331 -32.08 8.43 -22.04
N GLU A 332 -33.15 9.08 -22.49
CA GLU A 332 -33.08 10.04 -23.60
C GLU A 332 -32.24 11.29 -23.25
N MET A 333 -32.34 11.81 -22.03
CA MET A 333 -31.46 12.87 -21.55
C MET A 333 -30.00 12.42 -21.54
N GLN A 334 -29.71 11.19 -21.13
CA GLN A 334 -28.36 10.63 -21.19
C GLN A 334 -27.86 10.48 -22.63
N ALA A 335 -28.71 10.04 -23.56
CA ALA A 335 -28.37 10.00 -24.98
C ALA A 335 -28.08 11.39 -25.55
N LEU A 336 -28.80 12.42 -25.08
CA LEU A 336 -28.55 13.81 -25.44
C LEU A 336 -27.18 14.29 -24.92
N THR A 337 -26.85 14.05 -23.65
CA THR A 337 -25.54 14.43 -23.09
C THR A 337 -24.39 13.67 -23.76
N GLU A 338 -24.56 12.39 -24.08
CA GLU A 338 -23.59 11.60 -24.88
C GLU A 338 -23.43 12.16 -26.30
N SER A 339 -24.50 12.66 -26.92
CA SER A 339 -24.39 13.35 -28.21
C SER A 339 -23.52 14.61 -28.09
N VAL A 340 -23.64 15.39 -27.01
CA VAL A 340 -22.79 16.58 -26.79
C VAL A 340 -21.30 16.20 -26.78
N LEU A 341 -20.95 15.09 -26.10
CA LEU A 341 -19.59 14.54 -26.02
C LEU A 341 -19.02 14.04 -27.36
N ARG A 342 -19.78 14.05 -28.46
CA ARG A 342 -19.21 13.81 -29.81
C ARG A 342 -18.45 15.02 -30.35
N SER A 343 -18.59 16.19 -29.73
CA SER A 343 -17.85 17.40 -30.12
C SER A 343 -16.46 17.38 -29.47
N ASP A 344 -15.40 17.63 -30.25
CA ASP A 344 -14.01 17.44 -29.79
C ASP A 344 -13.65 18.30 -28.57
N TRP A 345 -14.09 19.57 -28.53
CA TRP A 345 -13.86 20.42 -27.36
C TRP A 345 -14.60 19.87 -26.13
N ALA A 346 -15.87 19.49 -26.28
CA ALA A 346 -16.71 19.04 -25.18
C ALA A 346 -16.21 17.73 -24.57
N SER A 347 -15.77 16.77 -25.40
CA SER A 347 -15.24 15.49 -24.94
C SER A 347 -13.93 15.62 -24.16
N ARG A 348 -13.12 16.62 -24.51
CA ARG A 348 -11.83 16.89 -23.86
C ARG A 348 -11.99 17.66 -22.56
N THR A 349 -12.97 18.55 -22.46
CA THR A 349 -13.05 19.50 -21.35
C THR A 349 -14.21 19.29 -20.38
N LEU A 350 -15.26 18.54 -20.76
CA LEU A 350 -16.48 18.35 -19.95
C LEU A 350 -16.68 16.87 -19.58
N SER A 351 -17.11 16.62 -18.35
CA SER A 351 -17.59 15.30 -17.91
C SER A 351 -19.05 15.08 -18.26
N ARG A 352 -19.46 13.80 -18.26
CA ARG A 352 -20.87 13.44 -18.35
C ARG A 352 -21.66 14.00 -17.17
N ARG A 353 -21.09 13.98 -15.96
CA ARG A 353 -21.74 14.50 -14.75
C ARG A 353 -22.02 15.99 -14.83
N PHE A 354 -21.06 16.77 -15.36
CA PHE A 354 -21.25 18.20 -15.59
C PHE A 354 -22.39 18.47 -16.60
N LEU A 355 -22.42 17.72 -17.69
CA LEU A 355 -23.48 17.84 -18.71
C LEU A 355 -24.86 17.46 -18.15
N GLU A 356 -24.96 16.37 -17.38
CA GLU A 356 -26.21 15.97 -16.74
C GLU A 356 -26.70 17.03 -15.74
N LYS A 357 -25.81 17.55 -14.87
CA LYS A 357 -26.13 18.65 -13.95
C LYS A 357 -26.60 19.91 -14.70
N THR A 358 -25.94 20.25 -15.80
CA THR A 358 -26.28 21.43 -16.62
C THR A 358 -27.63 21.24 -17.32
N ALA A 359 -27.89 20.05 -17.86
CA ALA A 359 -29.17 19.72 -18.49
C ALA A 359 -30.32 19.72 -17.48
N ILE A 360 -30.13 19.13 -16.29
CA ILE A 360 -31.12 19.15 -15.20
C ILE A 360 -31.40 20.59 -14.77
N LYS A 361 -30.37 21.40 -14.55
CA LYS A 361 -30.52 22.81 -14.21
C LYS A 361 -31.27 23.58 -15.29
N TRP A 362 -30.95 23.32 -16.56
CA TRP A 362 -31.66 23.92 -17.69
C TRP A 362 -33.14 23.49 -17.73
N LEU A 363 -33.46 22.22 -17.45
CA LEU A 363 -34.85 21.74 -17.34
C LEU A 363 -35.60 22.41 -16.19
N GLN A 364 -34.96 22.56 -15.02
CA GLN A 364 -35.53 23.26 -13.86
C GLN A 364 -35.87 24.71 -14.21
N GLU A 365 -34.94 25.44 -14.82
CA GLU A 365 -35.14 26.85 -15.22
C GLU A 365 -36.16 26.99 -16.36
N SER A 366 -36.15 26.07 -17.32
CA SER A 366 -37.02 26.11 -18.51
C SER A 366 -38.45 25.66 -18.23
N TYR A 367 -38.67 24.86 -17.18
CA TYR A 367 -40.01 24.45 -16.75
C TYR A 367 -40.85 25.64 -16.24
N GLU A 368 -40.21 26.74 -15.83
CA GLU A 368 -40.88 27.90 -15.25
C GLU A 368 -41.15 29.05 -16.23
N VAL A 369 -40.66 28.98 -17.48
CA VAL A 369 -40.62 30.12 -18.40
C VAL A 369 -41.16 29.76 -19.79
N GLU A 370 -42.00 30.61 -20.37
CA GLU A 370 -42.59 30.39 -21.71
C GLU A 370 -41.59 30.52 -22.88
N ASN A 371 -40.44 31.18 -22.67
CA ASN A 371 -39.38 31.34 -23.66
C ASN A 371 -38.10 30.64 -23.20
N THR A 372 -37.88 29.42 -23.71
CA THR A 372 -36.76 28.57 -23.30
C THR A 372 -35.44 29.03 -23.92
N LYS A 373 -34.40 29.12 -23.10
CA LYS A 373 -33.03 29.41 -23.58
C LYS A 373 -32.50 28.19 -24.34
N SER A 374 -31.59 28.40 -25.30
CA SER A 374 -30.88 27.28 -25.95
C SER A 374 -30.08 26.46 -24.92
N LEU A 375 -30.24 25.14 -24.94
CA LEU A 375 -29.43 24.22 -24.14
C LEU A 375 -27.99 24.23 -24.67
N ALA A 376 -27.81 24.25 -26.00
CA ALA A 376 -26.48 24.29 -26.61
C ALA A 376 -25.69 25.54 -26.17
N GLU A 377 -26.31 26.72 -26.18
CA GLU A 377 -25.68 27.95 -25.68
C GLU A 377 -25.44 27.91 -24.17
N THR A 378 -26.36 27.30 -23.40
CA THR A 378 -26.20 27.14 -21.94
C THR A 378 -24.98 26.27 -21.63
N ILE A 379 -24.82 25.13 -22.32
CA ILE A 379 -23.66 24.24 -22.16
C ILE A 379 -22.37 24.96 -22.54
N ALA A 380 -22.34 25.67 -23.69
CA ALA A 380 -21.16 26.42 -24.12
C ALA A 380 -20.77 27.52 -23.11
N LYS A 381 -21.75 28.25 -22.57
CA LYS A 381 -21.55 29.31 -21.59
C LYS A 381 -21.06 28.77 -20.25
N GLU A 382 -21.74 27.77 -19.69
CA GLU A 382 -21.35 27.18 -18.40
C GLU A 382 -20.02 26.43 -18.52
N GLY A 383 -19.76 25.76 -19.65
CA GLY A 383 -18.47 25.15 -19.97
C GLY A 383 -17.33 26.19 -19.99
N ARG A 384 -17.50 27.30 -20.71
CA ARG A 384 -16.51 28.40 -20.73
C ARG A 384 -16.20 28.97 -19.36
N LYS A 385 -17.19 28.99 -18.46
CA LYS A 385 -17.02 29.47 -17.08
C LYS A 385 -16.33 28.45 -16.18
N ALA A 386 -16.59 27.17 -16.38
CA ALA A 386 -16.14 26.09 -15.51
C ALA A 386 -14.75 25.55 -15.88
N VAL A 387 -14.40 25.55 -17.17
CA VAL A 387 -13.12 25.03 -17.67
C VAL A 387 -11.98 25.96 -17.28
N ARG A 388 -10.99 25.39 -16.61
CA ARG A 388 -9.78 26.09 -16.15
C ARG A 388 -8.63 25.08 -16.07
N SER A 389 -7.40 25.58 -15.94
CA SER A 389 -6.26 24.70 -15.72
C SER A 389 -6.31 24.14 -14.31
N LEU A 390 -6.49 22.82 -14.20
CA LEU A 390 -6.62 22.11 -12.94
C LEU A 390 -5.48 21.10 -12.76
N GLU A 391 -5.13 20.88 -11.50
CA GLU A 391 -4.14 19.89 -11.09
C GLU A 391 -4.77 18.94 -10.06
N LEU A 392 -4.82 17.65 -10.39
CA LEU A 392 -5.29 16.60 -9.50
C LEU A 392 -4.09 15.95 -8.80
N TRP A 393 -4.17 15.81 -7.48
CA TRP A 393 -3.24 15.01 -6.68
C TRP A 393 -3.99 13.78 -6.15
N ALA A 394 -3.64 12.60 -6.68
CA ALA A 394 -4.20 11.33 -6.25
C ALA A 394 -3.18 10.57 -5.38
N PRO A 395 -3.28 10.61 -4.03
CA PRO A 395 -2.29 10.02 -3.14
C PRO A 395 -2.20 8.51 -3.32
N ILE A 396 -1.00 7.95 -3.18
CA ILE A 396 -0.71 6.52 -3.32
C ILE A 396 -0.38 5.96 -1.93
N ALA A 397 -1.18 5.00 -1.48
CA ALA A 397 -0.96 4.34 -0.20
C ALA A 397 0.40 3.63 -0.17
N ASN A 398 1.09 3.73 0.97
CA ASN A 398 2.34 3.02 1.25
C ASN A 398 3.47 3.28 0.23
N LEU A 399 3.50 4.44 -0.44
CA LEU A 399 4.56 4.82 -1.38
C LEU A 399 5.18 6.15 -0.97
N GLU A 400 6.51 6.20 -0.86
CA GLU A 400 7.29 7.42 -0.70
C GLU A 400 8.31 7.52 -1.84
N VAL A 401 8.50 8.72 -2.39
CA VAL A 401 9.48 8.98 -3.45
C VAL A 401 10.42 10.09 -3.01
N GLN A 402 11.71 9.92 -3.31
CA GLN A 402 12.71 10.93 -2.95
C GLN A 402 12.63 12.17 -3.86
N ASN A 403 12.50 11.94 -5.17
CA ASN A 403 12.38 12.97 -6.20
C ASN A 403 11.15 12.68 -7.04
N SER A 404 10.54 13.72 -7.59
CA SER A 404 9.43 13.55 -8.52
C SER A 404 9.93 13.00 -9.87
N PHE A 405 9.06 12.28 -10.58
CA PHE A 405 9.39 11.73 -11.88
C PHE A 405 8.15 11.56 -12.78
N PRO A 406 8.29 11.77 -14.10
CA PRO A 406 7.17 11.59 -15.03
C PRO A 406 6.93 10.11 -15.35
N VAL A 407 5.66 9.74 -15.49
CA VAL A 407 5.15 8.46 -16.00
C VAL A 407 4.01 8.74 -16.98
N GLY A 408 4.33 8.73 -18.27
CA GLY A 408 3.36 9.04 -19.33
C GLY A 408 2.82 10.48 -19.19
N PRO A 409 1.49 10.70 -19.18
CA PRO A 409 0.89 12.03 -19.06
C PRO A 409 0.85 12.56 -17.62
N ALA A 410 1.36 11.81 -16.64
CA ALA A 410 1.31 12.16 -15.23
C ALA A 410 2.71 12.26 -14.62
N GLU A 411 2.79 12.91 -13.47
CA GLU A 411 3.99 12.96 -12.62
C GLU A 411 3.72 12.21 -11.31
N VAL A 412 4.73 11.55 -10.75
CA VAL A 412 4.66 11.01 -9.40
C VAL A 412 5.47 11.94 -8.50
N ALA A 413 4.81 12.57 -7.52
CA ALA A 413 5.43 13.58 -6.66
C ALA A 413 5.02 13.41 -5.19
N THR A 414 5.84 13.90 -4.26
CA THR A 414 5.60 13.78 -2.83
C THR A 414 4.66 14.88 -2.32
N ILE A 415 3.66 14.51 -1.51
CA ILE A 415 2.83 15.45 -0.76
C ILE A 415 3.66 16.00 0.40
N THR A 416 4.29 17.14 0.17
CA THR A 416 5.21 17.73 1.15
C THR A 416 4.46 18.42 2.29
N ARG A 417 5.15 18.56 3.43
CA ARG A 417 4.67 19.39 4.53
C ARG A 417 4.33 20.83 4.07
N ALA A 418 5.20 21.42 3.25
CA ALA A 418 5.03 22.79 2.74
C ALA A 418 3.76 22.94 1.88
N MET A 419 3.42 21.93 1.07
CA MET A 419 2.18 21.91 0.30
C MET A 419 0.94 21.95 1.21
N ILE A 420 0.89 21.09 2.23
CA ILE A 420 -0.23 21.04 3.17
C ILE A 420 -0.34 22.34 3.98
N GLU A 421 0.78 22.89 4.45
CA GLU A 421 0.82 24.18 5.17
C GLU A 421 0.32 25.35 4.30
N LYS A 422 0.67 25.37 3.00
CA LYS A 422 0.15 26.37 2.06
C LYS A 422 -1.37 26.28 1.93
N LEU A 423 -1.91 25.08 1.70
CA LEU A 423 -3.36 24.85 1.57
C LEU A 423 -4.11 25.19 2.86
N GLU A 424 -3.54 24.87 4.03
CA GLU A 424 -4.14 25.23 5.32
C GLU A 424 -4.21 26.75 5.49
N SER A 425 -3.14 27.46 5.12
CA SER A 425 -3.11 28.93 5.19
C SER A 425 -4.15 29.57 4.26
N GLU A 426 -4.33 29.06 3.05
CA GLU A 426 -5.35 29.55 2.10
C GLU A 426 -6.77 29.30 2.60
N ALA A 427 -7.03 28.11 3.17
CA ALA A 427 -8.32 27.77 3.77
C ALA A 427 -8.65 28.65 4.98
N LEU A 428 -7.67 28.86 5.87
CA LEU A 428 -7.81 29.74 7.04
C LEU A 428 -8.05 31.20 6.64
N GLY A 429 -7.42 31.67 5.57
CA GLY A 429 -7.66 33.01 5.03
C GLY A 429 -9.08 33.17 4.45
N SER A 430 -9.63 32.12 3.85
CA SER A 430 -10.94 32.14 3.19
C SER A 430 -12.12 31.99 4.16
N ALA A 431 -11.96 31.22 5.24
CA ALA A 431 -13.00 30.99 6.24
C ALA A 431 -12.49 31.09 7.69
N PRO A 432 -12.07 32.28 8.17
CA PRO A 432 -11.49 32.45 9.50
C PRO A 432 -12.41 31.99 10.65
N GLN A 433 -13.73 32.09 10.45
CA GLN A 433 -14.77 31.70 11.41
C GLN A 433 -14.77 30.19 11.73
N GLN A 434 -14.18 29.35 10.86
CA GLN A 434 -14.17 27.89 10.97
C GLN A 434 -12.80 27.34 11.38
N ARG A 435 -11.96 28.15 12.04
CA ARG A 435 -10.55 27.84 12.33
C ARG A 435 -10.33 26.45 12.92
N ASP A 436 -11.05 26.09 13.99
CA ASP A 436 -10.83 24.82 14.68
C ASP A 436 -11.17 23.61 13.81
N SER A 437 -12.24 23.71 13.01
CA SER A 437 -12.64 22.67 12.04
C SER A 437 -11.60 22.52 10.93
N ILE A 438 -11.07 23.63 10.41
CA ILE A 438 -10.03 23.65 9.38
C ILE A 438 -8.75 23.01 9.94
N VAL A 439 -8.26 23.47 11.09
CA VAL A 439 -7.05 22.91 11.73
C VAL A 439 -7.23 21.41 12.02
N GLY A 440 -8.41 21.00 12.51
CA GLY A 440 -8.74 19.60 12.74
C GLY A 440 -8.70 18.77 11.46
N LEU A 441 -9.25 19.28 10.35
CA LEU A 441 -9.20 18.64 9.04
C LEU A 441 -7.75 18.50 8.54
N PHE A 442 -6.97 19.57 8.57
CA PHE A 442 -5.59 19.55 8.08
C PHE A 442 -4.67 18.68 8.93
N ASN A 443 -4.93 18.55 10.23
CA ASN A 443 -4.23 17.57 11.07
C ASN A 443 -4.52 16.12 10.65
N LYS A 444 -5.77 15.80 10.28
CA LYS A 444 -6.11 14.49 9.70
C LYS A 444 -5.44 14.27 8.35
N LEU A 445 -5.42 15.28 7.47
CA LEU A 445 -4.71 15.20 6.19
C LEU A 445 -3.21 14.93 6.41
N ARG A 446 -2.56 15.62 7.34
CA ARG A 446 -1.14 15.37 7.66
C ARG A 446 -0.89 13.93 8.09
N GLN A 447 -1.73 13.40 8.97
CA GLN A 447 -1.62 12.03 9.47
C GLN A 447 -1.82 11.00 8.35
N ASN A 448 -2.72 11.26 7.40
CA ASN A 448 -3.12 10.29 6.39
C ASN A 448 -2.28 10.32 5.12
N MET A 449 -1.77 11.48 4.69
CA MET A 449 -1.15 11.63 3.36
C MET A 449 0.18 12.39 3.31
N GLN A 450 0.61 13.08 4.37
CA GLN A 450 1.90 13.79 4.32
C GLN A 450 3.06 12.80 4.14
N GLY A 451 3.95 13.09 3.19
CA GLY A 451 5.10 12.24 2.85
C GLY A 451 4.77 11.11 1.86
N LEU A 452 3.49 10.83 1.60
CA LEU A 452 3.11 9.90 0.54
C LEU A 452 3.38 10.52 -0.83
N ALA A 453 3.71 9.67 -1.79
CA ALA A 453 3.67 10.02 -3.20
C ALA A 453 2.22 10.13 -3.68
N ALA A 454 1.99 10.95 -4.69
CA ALA A 454 0.74 11.10 -5.40
C ALA A 454 0.97 11.02 -6.91
N VAL A 455 -0.01 10.52 -7.65
CA VAL A 455 -0.08 10.77 -9.08
C VAL A 455 -0.63 12.18 -9.28
N VAL A 456 0.15 13.02 -9.95
CA VAL A 456 -0.17 14.40 -10.31
C VAL A 456 -0.54 14.44 -11.78
N PHE A 457 -1.73 14.94 -12.08
CA PHE A 457 -2.23 15.06 -13.44
C PHE A 457 -2.78 16.46 -13.68
N LYS A 458 -2.43 17.05 -14.82
CA LYS A 458 -2.87 18.38 -15.23
C LYS A 458 -3.80 18.28 -16.41
N LEU A 459 -4.91 19.00 -16.36
CA LEU A 459 -5.89 19.04 -17.44
C LEU A 459 -6.60 20.40 -17.45
N ASP A 460 -6.78 20.95 -18.65
CA ASP A 460 -7.66 22.08 -18.87
C ASP A 460 -9.09 21.55 -19.06
N ALA A 461 -9.85 21.53 -17.96
CA ALA A 461 -11.19 20.97 -17.94
C ALA A 461 -12.02 21.55 -16.78
N GLU A 462 -13.30 21.19 -16.71
CA GLU A 462 -14.09 21.40 -15.49
C GLU A 462 -13.73 20.35 -14.41
N ALA A 463 -14.15 20.60 -13.17
CA ALA A 463 -13.68 19.87 -12.00
C ALA A 463 -14.03 18.36 -12.00
N ASP A 464 -15.25 17.99 -12.39
CA ASP A 464 -15.66 16.58 -12.40
C ASP A 464 -14.86 15.80 -13.48
N LYS A 465 -14.51 16.44 -14.60
CA LYS A 465 -13.74 15.83 -15.70
C LYS A 465 -12.31 15.48 -15.31
N ILE A 466 -11.59 16.37 -14.62
CA ILE A 466 -10.24 16.03 -14.14
C ILE A 466 -10.28 14.95 -13.06
N GLU A 467 -11.32 14.90 -12.23
CA GLU A 467 -11.52 13.81 -11.27
C GLU A 467 -11.74 12.45 -11.98
N GLU A 468 -12.61 12.40 -12.98
CA GLU A 468 -12.90 11.17 -13.76
C GLU A 468 -11.67 10.67 -14.52
N ASP A 469 -11.08 11.51 -15.38
CA ASP A 469 -9.95 11.14 -16.23
C ASP A 469 -8.69 10.92 -15.38
N GLY A 470 -8.45 11.81 -14.42
CA GLY A 470 -7.30 11.74 -13.54
C GLY A 470 -7.34 10.52 -12.62
N ALA A 471 -8.51 10.12 -12.09
CA ALA A 471 -8.63 8.88 -11.31
C ALA A 471 -8.42 7.63 -12.17
N ALA A 472 -8.84 7.63 -13.44
CA ALA A 472 -8.56 6.53 -14.36
C ALA A 472 -7.05 6.43 -14.66
N ILE A 473 -6.41 7.55 -15.00
CA ILE A 473 -4.96 7.64 -15.25
C ILE A 473 -4.19 7.23 -14.00
N ALA A 474 -4.55 7.74 -12.83
CA ALA A 474 -3.86 7.42 -11.57
C ALA A 474 -3.92 5.93 -11.23
N ARG A 475 -5.07 5.26 -11.44
CA ARG A 475 -5.19 3.80 -11.27
C ARG A 475 -4.26 3.02 -12.21
N ILE A 476 -4.15 3.44 -13.47
CA ILE A 476 -3.25 2.83 -14.46
C ILE A 476 -1.79 3.05 -14.08
N VAL A 477 -1.41 4.28 -13.73
CA VAL A 477 -0.05 4.63 -13.31
C VAL A 477 0.34 3.81 -12.07
N VAL A 478 -0.52 3.73 -11.05
CA VAL A 478 -0.26 2.91 -9.86
C VAL A 478 -0.16 1.43 -10.19
N ALA A 479 -0.99 0.92 -11.12
CA ALA A 479 -0.85 -0.45 -11.61
C ALA A 479 0.51 -0.67 -12.29
N PHE A 480 0.95 0.22 -13.17
CA PHE A 480 2.25 0.10 -13.81
C PHE A 480 3.41 0.23 -12.84
N LEU A 481 3.32 1.13 -11.86
CA LEU A 481 4.33 1.23 -10.78
C LEU A 481 4.44 -0.09 -10.01
N ARG A 482 3.33 -0.75 -9.68
CA ARG A 482 3.34 -2.04 -8.98
C ARG A 482 4.15 -3.11 -9.72
N PHE A 483 4.24 -3.07 -11.04
CA PHE A 483 5.09 -3.99 -11.81
C PHE A 483 6.59 -3.89 -11.45
N PHE A 484 7.04 -2.73 -10.96
CA PHE A 484 8.41 -2.47 -10.50
C PHE A 484 8.58 -2.60 -8.98
N SER A 485 7.49 -2.89 -8.26
CA SER A 485 7.53 -3.01 -6.80
C SER A 485 8.16 -4.33 -6.35
N PRO A 486 8.74 -4.41 -5.13
CA PRO A 486 9.29 -5.67 -4.61
C PRO A 486 8.28 -6.84 -4.61
N PRO A 487 6.99 -6.64 -4.23
CA PRO A 487 5.98 -7.68 -4.33
C PRO A 487 5.82 -8.28 -5.73
N ALA A 488 6.16 -7.59 -6.83
CA ALA A 488 6.00 -8.11 -8.19
C ALA A 488 6.77 -9.43 -8.42
N VAL A 489 7.97 -9.55 -7.87
CA VAL A 489 8.86 -10.72 -8.03
C VAL A 489 9.02 -11.56 -6.77
N HIS A 490 8.63 -11.03 -5.60
CA HIS A 490 8.75 -11.69 -4.31
C HIS A 490 7.38 -12.19 -3.80
N PHE A 491 6.96 -13.36 -4.27
CA PHE A 491 5.83 -14.09 -3.70
C PHE A 491 6.25 -14.80 -2.39
N PRO A 492 5.44 -14.78 -1.31
CA PRO A 492 4.02 -14.40 -1.22
C PRO A 492 3.73 -12.95 -0.79
N ALA A 493 4.69 -12.03 -0.87
CA ALA A 493 4.42 -10.63 -0.49
C ALA A 493 3.35 -10.01 -1.40
N GLY A 494 2.38 -9.32 -0.80
CA GLY A 494 1.35 -8.55 -1.51
C GLY A 494 1.73 -7.07 -1.62
N SER A 495 1.24 -6.40 -2.66
CA SER A 495 1.35 -4.94 -2.78
C SER A 495 0.15 -4.27 -2.11
N GLY A 496 0.42 -3.41 -1.12
CA GLY A 496 -0.56 -2.48 -0.55
C GLY A 496 -0.58 -1.12 -1.27
N ASN A 497 0.06 -1.01 -2.44
CA ASN A 497 0.11 0.25 -3.20
C ASN A 497 -1.15 0.36 -4.08
N ALA A 498 -2.03 1.26 -3.70
CA ALA A 498 -3.23 1.65 -4.43
C ALA A 498 -3.44 3.15 -4.27
N LEU A 499 -4.47 3.72 -4.90
CA LEU A 499 -4.91 5.06 -4.49
C LEU A 499 -5.34 5.00 -3.01
N LEU A 500 -4.95 6.00 -2.23
CA LEU A 500 -5.21 6.05 -0.80
C LEU A 500 -6.72 5.90 -0.51
N GLY A 501 -7.07 4.93 0.34
CA GLY A 501 -8.43 4.51 0.66
C GLY A 501 -8.97 3.36 -0.19
N SER A 502 -8.27 2.96 -1.25
CA SER A 502 -8.64 1.82 -2.11
C SER A 502 -7.73 0.60 -1.95
N GLU A 503 -6.70 0.69 -1.10
CA GLU A 503 -5.79 -0.40 -0.82
C GLU A 503 -6.51 -1.60 -0.21
N LEU A 504 -6.11 -2.80 -0.66
CA LEU A 504 -6.57 -4.06 -0.07
C LEU A 504 -5.57 -4.48 0.99
N VAL A 505 -5.91 -4.21 2.26
CA VAL A 505 -5.21 -4.76 3.42
C VAL A 505 -6.13 -5.80 4.08
N PRO A 506 -6.10 -7.05 3.58
CA PRO A 506 -7.02 -8.08 4.07
C PRO A 506 -6.66 -8.44 5.51
N MET A 507 -7.68 -8.40 6.37
CA MET A 507 -7.55 -8.71 7.79
C MET A 507 -8.55 -9.78 8.20
N SER A 508 -8.11 -10.66 9.07
CA SER A 508 -8.95 -11.60 9.79
C SER A 508 -9.47 -10.94 11.06
N ASN A 509 -10.77 -11.10 11.33
CA ASN A 509 -11.41 -10.72 12.58
C ASN A 509 -12.21 -11.94 13.03
N LEU A 510 -11.74 -12.66 14.04
CA LEU A 510 -12.35 -13.89 14.52
C LEU A 510 -12.83 -13.71 15.95
N LEU A 511 -14.08 -14.06 16.21
CA LEU A 511 -14.67 -14.11 17.54
C LEU A 511 -14.93 -15.58 17.90
N VAL A 512 -14.33 -16.03 19.00
CA VAL A 512 -14.56 -17.37 19.56
C VAL A 512 -15.22 -17.20 20.91
N ILE A 513 -16.39 -17.82 21.11
CA ILE A 513 -17.20 -17.69 22.32
C ILE A 513 -17.37 -19.09 22.93
N GLY A 514 -17.18 -19.22 24.25
CA GLY A 514 -17.43 -20.46 24.98
C GLY A 514 -17.52 -20.21 26.49
N ASP A 515 -18.40 -20.93 27.19
CA ASP A 515 -18.56 -20.98 28.67
C ASP A 515 -18.08 -19.74 29.46
N GLY A 516 -18.74 -18.59 29.26
CA GLY A 516 -18.44 -17.35 30.00
C GLY A 516 -17.14 -16.63 29.60
N THR A 517 -16.52 -17.05 28.51
CA THR A 517 -15.30 -16.47 27.93
C THR A 517 -15.51 -16.10 26.46
N PHE A 518 -14.77 -15.11 25.99
CA PHE A 518 -14.64 -14.85 24.57
C PHE A 518 -13.19 -14.49 24.23
N SER A 519 -12.79 -14.82 23.01
CA SER A 519 -11.52 -14.44 22.41
C SER A 519 -11.81 -13.71 21.11
N TYR A 520 -11.33 -12.47 21.00
CA TYR A 520 -11.28 -11.75 19.74
C TYR A 520 -9.85 -11.75 19.20
N LYS A 521 -9.68 -12.22 17.96
CA LYS A 521 -8.40 -12.28 17.27
C LYS A 521 -8.44 -11.43 16.01
N GLN A 522 -7.50 -10.50 15.90
CA GLN A 522 -7.29 -9.71 14.69
C GLN A 522 -5.89 -9.99 14.11
N ALA A 523 -5.82 -10.28 12.82
CA ALA A 523 -4.56 -10.54 12.14
C ALA A 523 -4.55 -10.00 10.71
N MET A 524 -3.42 -9.44 10.26
CA MET A 524 -3.21 -9.15 8.84
C MET A 524 -2.98 -10.47 8.08
N LEU A 525 -3.71 -10.66 6.98
CA LEU A 525 -3.61 -11.87 6.16
C LEU A 525 -2.43 -11.84 5.18
N VAL A 526 -1.81 -10.67 4.99
CA VAL A 526 -0.57 -10.51 4.21
C VAL A 526 0.53 -10.03 5.14
N PRO A 527 1.51 -10.87 5.52
CA PRO A 527 2.65 -10.41 6.29
C PRO A 527 3.46 -9.43 5.45
N ASN A 528 3.70 -8.23 5.99
CA ASN A 528 4.57 -7.21 5.38
C ASN A 528 4.14 -6.75 3.98
N ALA A 529 3.02 -6.04 3.83
CA ALA A 529 2.92 -5.08 2.74
C ALA A 529 3.84 -3.90 3.12
N PRO A 530 5.14 -3.88 2.76
CA PRO A 530 6.05 -2.89 3.28
C PRO A 530 5.74 -1.56 2.61
N GLY A 531 5.96 -0.44 3.32
CA GLY A 531 6.07 0.84 2.64
C GLY A 531 7.13 0.74 1.54
N TRP A 532 6.79 1.14 0.32
CA TRP A 532 7.71 1.16 -0.80
C TRP A 532 8.36 2.54 -0.87
N ARG A 533 9.68 2.59 -0.76
CA ARG A 533 10.47 3.82 -0.92
C ARG A 533 11.28 3.75 -2.19
N ILE A 534 11.12 4.74 -3.06
CA ILE A 534 11.92 4.87 -4.30
C ILE A 534 12.96 5.97 -4.09
N SER A 535 14.20 5.55 -3.87
CA SER A 535 15.37 6.45 -3.87
C SER A 535 15.75 6.86 -5.29
N GLU A 536 16.59 7.88 -5.42
CA GLU A 536 17.14 8.31 -6.71
C GLU A 536 17.92 7.18 -7.42
N GLU A 537 18.66 6.35 -6.67
CA GLU A 537 19.39 5.22 -7.22
C GLU A 537 18.43 4.15 -7.77
N THR A 538 17.40 3.78 -7.01
CA THR A 538 16.37 2.85 -7.47
C THR A 538 15.65 3.40 -8.70
N LEU A 539 15.32 4.70 -8.70
CA LEU A 539 14.67 5.37 -9.82
C LEU A 539 15.52 5.28 -11.10
N LYS A 540 16.83 5.49 -11.02
CA LYS A 540 17.75 5.34 -12.17
C LYS A 540 17.72 3.93 -12.75
N GLN A 541 17.62 2.90 -11.89
CA GLN A 541 17.57 1.51 -12.33
C GLN A 541 16.26 1.16 -13.07
N ILE A 542 15.12 1.68 -12.61
CA ILE A 542 13.81 1.37 -13.20
C ILE A 542 13.38 2.35 -14.30
N ARG A 543 14.09 3.47 -14.50
CA ARG A 543 13.72 4.55 -15.45
C ARG A 543 13.38 4.04 -16.86
N PRO A 544 14.20 3.19 -17.51
CA PRO A 544 13.87 2.71 -18.86
C PRO A 544 12.53 1.97 -18.92
N GLY A 545 12.20 1.21 -17.86
CA GLY A 545 10.91 0.54 -17.72
C GLY A 545 9.77 1.52 -17.47
N LEU A 546 9.99 2.55 -16.66
CA LEU A 546 9.01 3.61 -16.40
C LEU A 546 8.68 4.41 -17.67
N ASP A 547 9.67 4.69 -18.51
CA ASP A 547 9.47 5.31 -19.82
C ASP A 547 8.62 4.44 -20.73
N ALA A 548 8.93 3.13 -20.80
CA ALA A 548 8.18 2.18 -21.60
C ALA A 548 6.72 2.06 -21.17
N VAL A 549 6.43 1.92 -19.86
CA VAL A 549 5.04 1.87 -19.39
C VAL A 549 4.33 3.22 -19.51
N GLY A 550 5.07 4.33 -19.44
CA GLY A 550 4.54 5.68 -19.65
C GLY A 550 3.89 5.83 -21.01
N ALA A 551 4.47 5.23 -22.05
CA ALA A 551 3.91 5.20 -23.41
C ALA A 551 2.61 4.37 -23.53
N LEU A 552 2.32 3.51 -22.55
CA LEU A 552 1.15 2.62 -22.54
C LEU A 552 -0.01 3.13 -21.67
N VAL A 553 0.14 4.28 -21.01
CA VAL A 553 -0.89 4.82 -20.10
C VAL A 553 -2.18 5.12 -20.86
N ARG A 554 -2.05 5.81 -22.00
CA ARG A 554 -3.15 6.13 -22.91
C ARG A 554 -3.29 5.04 -23.98
N PRO A 555 -4.49 4.45 -24.15
CA PRO A 555 -4.69 3.40 -25.14
C PRO A 555 -4.79 3.93 -26.58
N GLU A 556 -5.06 5.23 -26.76
CA GLU A 556 -5.27 5.83 -28.08
C GLU A 556 -3.99 5.73 -28.94
N GLY A 557 -4.13 5.18 -30.14
CA GLY A 557 -3.01 5.04 -31.08
C GLY A 557 -2.05 3.88 -30.80
N LEU A 558 -2.31 3.06 -29.76
CA LEU A 558 -1.53 1.86 -29.50
C LEU A 558 -1.80 0.76 -30.55
N SER A 559 -0.75 0.02 -30.92
CA SER A 559 -0.88 -1.20 -31.72
C SER A 559 -1.64 -2.30 -30.95
N GLU A 560 -2.13 -3.32 -31.66
CA GLU A 560 -2.76 -4.49 -31.03
C GLU A 560 -1.82 -5.14 -30.00
N PHE A 561 -0.53 -5.29 -30.34
CA PHE A 561 0.44 -5.84 -29.42
C PHE A 561 0.70 -4.94 -28.20
N ALA A 562 0.78 -3.62 -28.39
CA ALA A 562 0.93 -2.67 -27.29
C ALA A 562 -0.28 -2.70 -26.34
N LEU A 563 -1.50 -2.87 -26.87
CA LEU A 563 -2.72 -3.06 -26.08
C LEU A 563 -2.68 -4.40 -25.31
N ALA A 564 -2.14 -5.46 -25.90
CA ALA A 564 -1.93 -6.73 -25.21
C ALA A 564 -0.92 -6.60 -24.06
N VAL A 565 0.25 -5.99 -24.30
CA VAL A 565 1.26 -5.68 -23.26
C VAL A 565 0.68 -4.85 -22.13
N ARG A 566 -0.06 -3.79 -22.47
CA ARG A 566 -0.80 -2.96 -21.51
C ARG A 566 -1.73 -3.81 -20.65
N SER A 567 -2.55 -4.65 -21.27
CA SER A 567 -3.52 -5.50 -20.57
C SER A 567 -2.83 -6.50 -19.64
N SER A 568 -1.73 -7.11 -20.08
CA SER A 568 -0.93 -8.03 -19.29
C SER A 568 -0.27 -7.37 -18.08
N LEU A 569 0.24 -6.14 -18.22
CA LEU A 569 0.76 -5.36 -17.09
C LEU A 569 -0.32 -5.09 -16.06
N LEU A 570 -1.53 -4.70 -16.49
CA LEU A 570 -2.66 -4.44 -15.59
C LEU A 570 -3.13 -5.70 -14.86
N LEU A 571 -3.28 -6.81 -15.58
CA LEU A 571 -3.66 -8.11 -14.98
C LEU A 571 -2.61 -8.59 -13.98
N PHE A 572 -1.33 -8.63 -14.38
CA PHE A 572 -0.24 -9.07 -13.51
C PHE A 572 -0.17 -8.22 -12.24
N SER A 573 -0.23 -6.89 -12.40
CA SER A 573 -0.16 -5.95 -11.28
C SER A 573 -1.35 -6.10 -10.35
N THR A 574 -2.57 -6.34 -10.88
CA THR A 574 -3.75 -6.65 -10.08
C THR A 574 -3.59 -7.95 -9.30
N GLY A 575 -2.96 -8.97 -9.89
CA GLY A 575 -2.57 -10.19 -9.18
C GLY A 575 -1.73 -9.93 -7.92
N THR A 576 -0.90 -8.88 -7.91
CA THR A 576 -0.02 -8.57 -6.76
C THR A 576 -0.77 -8.06 -5.53
N THR A 577 -2.03 -7.61 -5.63
CA THR A 577 -2.81 -7.13 -4.48
C THR A 577 -3.55 -8.23 -3.72
N PHE A 578 -3.67 -9.43 -4.31
CA PHE A 578 -4.39 -10.52 -3.65
C PHE A 578 -3.51 -11.25 -2.63
N ALA A 579 -4.06 -11.48 -1.44
CA ALA A 579 -3.46 -12.35 -0.43
C ALA A 579 -3.48 -13.83 -0.85
N SER A 580 -4.52 -14.23 -1.58
CA SER A 580 -4.68 -15.61 -2.04
C SER A 580 -3.62 -15.97 -3.08
N PRO A 581 -2.81 -17.02 -2.85
CA PRO A 581 -1.87 -17.55 -3.84
C PRO A 581 -2.52 -17.91 -5.17
N ILE A 582 -3.74 -18.46 -5.12
CA ILE A 582 -4.45 -18.96 -6.31
C ILE A 582 -5.03 -17.82 -7.13
N GLU A 583 -5.52 -16.75 -6.49
CA GLU A 583 -5.99 -15.56 -7.20
C GLU A 583 -4.81 -14.88 -7.92
N ARG A 584 -3.70 -14.65 -7.21
CA ARG A 584 -2.48 -14.10 -7.81
C ARG A 584 -1.97 -14.95 -8.97
N LEU A 585 -1.97 -16.28 -8.82
CA LEU A 585 -1.60 -17.21 -9.88
C LEU A 585 -2.52 -17.09 -11.10
N SER A 586 -3.83 -17.00 -10.88
CA SER A 586 -4.83 -16.89 -11.94
C SER A 586 -4.64 -15.63 -12.77
N TYR A 587 -4.48 -14.47 -12.11
CA TYR A 587 -4.20 -13.20 -12.79
C TYR A 587 -2.85 -13.22 -13.54
N THR A 588 -1.83 -13.87 -12.96
CA THR A 588 -0.52 -14.03 -13.60
C THR A 588 -0.62 -14.88 -14.87
N LEU A 589 -1.38 -15.98 -14.83
CA LEU A 589 -1.62 -16.82 -16.00
C LEU A 589 -2.40 -16.06 -17.08
N SER A 590 -3.47 -15.35 -16.74
CA SER A 590 -4.21 -14.53 -17.70
C SER A 590 -3.35 -13.45 -18.35
N ALA A 591 -2.43 -12.84 -17.59
CA ALA A 591 -1.48 -11.87 -18.14
C ALA A 591 -0.54 -12.51 -19.19
N ILE A 592 -0.09 -13.74 -18.96
CA ILE A 592 0.79 -14.45 -19.89
C ILE A 592 0.03 -14.98 -21.10
N GLU A 593 -1.17 -15.52 -20.90
CA GLU A 593 -2.05 -15.98 -21.97
C GLU A 593 -2.37 -14.87 -22.97
N ALA A 594 -2.57 -13.63 -22.49
CA ALA A 594 -2.79 -12.46 -23.34
C ALA A 594 -1.60 -12.10 -24.26
N LEU A 595 -0.37 -12.55 -23.94
CA LEU A 595 0.83 -12.30 -24.75
C LEU A 595 1.26 -13.50 -25.59
N LEU A 596 0.97 -14.71 -25.10
CA LEU A 596 1.53 -15.94 -25.63
C LEU A 596 0.48 -16.87 -26.22
N LEU A 597 -0.76 -16.42 -26.40
CA LEU A 597 -1.76 -17.12 -27.20
C LEU A 597 -2.18 -16.26 -28.40
N ARG A 598 -2.26 -16.90 -29.57
CA ARG A 598 -2.78 -16.30 -30.81
C ARG A 598 -4.29 -16.10 -30.74
N HIS A 599 -4.98 -17.03 -30.06
CA HIS A 599 -6.42 -16.98 -29.81
C HIS A 599 -6.80 -17.91 -28.65
N SER A 600 -7.99 -17.71 -28.07
CA SER A 600 -8.47 -18.47 -26.90
C SER A 600 -8.63 -19.98 -27.11
N ALA A 601 -8.75 -20.45 -28.37
CA ALA A 601 -8.86 -21.88 -28.69
C ALA A 601 -7.51 -22.64 -28.72
N GLU A 602 -6.36 -21.97 -28.56
CA GLU A 602 -5.08 -22.66 -28.47
C GLU A 602 -4.98 -23.47 -27.16
N PRO A 603 -4.33 -24.66 -27.16
CA PRO A 603 -4.00 -25.37 -25.93
C PRO A 603 -3.09 -24.54 -25.03
N ALA A 604 -3.69 -23.81 -24.07
CA ALA A 604 -3.01 -22.77 -23.31
C ALA A 604 -1.77 -23.28 -22.56
N GLU A 605 -1.93 -24.38 -21.81
CA GLU A 605 -0.85 -24.98 -21.03
C GLU A 605 0.38 -25.32 -21.88
N PHE A 606 0.17 -25.96 -23.04
CA PHE A 606 1.25 -26.39 -23.92
C PHE A 606 1.97 -25.20 -24.58
N ASN A 607 1.20 -24.29 -25.18
CA ASN A 607 1.77 -23.17 -25.94
C ASN A 607 2.45 -22.15 -25.03
N VAL A 608 1.88 -21.86 -23.87
CA VAL A 608 2.54 -20.99 -22.87
C VAL A 608 3.82 -21.65 -22.37
N ALA A 609 3.80 -22.96 -22.08
CA ALA A 609 4.99 -23.68 -21.62
C ALA A 609 6.16 -23.61 -22.63
N ASP A 610 5.88 -23.86 -23.90
CA ASP A 610 6.88 -23.83 -24.97
C ASP A 610 7.42 -22.42 -25.23
N ARG A 611 6.53 -21.44 -25.43
CA ARG A 611 6.90 -20.05 -25.76
C ARG A 611 7.63 -19.36 -24.61
N MET A 612 7.22 -19.57 -23.35
CA MET A 612 8.00 -19.09 -22.20
C MET A 612 9.37 -19.78 -22.11
N GLY A 613 9.45 -21.08 -22.43
CA GLY A 613 10.71 -21.81 -22.50
C GLY A 613 11.70 -21.18 -23.47
N LEU A 614 11.25 -20.80 -24.67
CA LEU A 614 12.06 -20.14 -25.70
C LEU A 614 12.53 -18.74 -25.27
N LEU A 615 11.67 -17.98 -24.60
CA LEU A 615 11.99 -16.63 -24.10
C LEU A 615 12.97 -16.62 -22.92
N LEU A 616 12.95 -17.67 -22.08
CA LEU A 616 13.70 -17.71 -20.82
C LEU A 616 15.06 -18.42 -20.92
N THR A 617 15.24 -19.37 -21.86
CA THR A 617 16.48 -20.15 -21.92
C THR A 617 16.74 -20.79 -23.29
N ARG A 618 18.02 -20.79 -23.70
CA ARG A 618 18.49 -21.53 -24.89
C ARG A 618 18.79 -23.01 -24.59
N ASP A 619 18.99 -23.39 -23.33
CA ASP A 619 19.29 -24.77 -22.91
C ASP A 619 18.03 -25.64 -22.84
N GLY A 620 18.00 -26.72 -23.64
CA GLY A 620 16.87 -27.65 -23.71
C GLY A 620 16.53 -28.35 -22.39
N LYS A 621 17.51 -28.66 -21.53
CA LYS A 621 17.23 -29.25 -20.20
C LYS A 621 16.51 -28.25 -19.30
N LYS A 622 16.93 -26.98 -19.33
CA LYS A 622 16.25 -25.90 -18.60
C LYS A 622 14.87 -25.58 -19.16
N ARG A 623 14.63 -25.78 -20.47
CA ARG A 623 13.28 -25.62 -21.05
C ARG A 623 12.28 -26.61 -20.45
N GLU A 624 12.67 -27.85 -20.21
CA GLU A 624 11.79 -28.84 -19.56
C GLU A 624 11.48 -28.46 -18.10
N GLU A 625 12.42 -27.85 -17.37
CA GLU A 625 12.15 -27.27 -16.05
C GLU A 625 11.21 -26.06 -16.09
N VAL A 626 11.25 -25.28 -17.17
CA VAL A 626 10.28 -24.22 -17.45
C VAL A 626 8.89 -24.82 -17.66
N ALA A 627 8.78 -25.76 -18.61
CA ALA A 627 7.52 -26.41 -18.94
C ALA A 627 6.88 -27.12 -17.73
N ARG A 628 7.67 -27.83 -16.90
CA ARG A 628 7.14 -28.51 -15.70
C ARG A 628 6.53 -27.55 -14.69
N ASN A 629 7.17 -26.40 -14.46
CA ASN A 629 6.66 -25.38 -13.54
C ASN A 629 5.38 -24.71 -14.07
N ILE A 630 5.28 -24.51 -15.39
CA ILE A 630 4.08 -23.94 -16.02
C ILE A 630 2.91 -24.92 -15.95
N ARG A 631 3.13 -26.20 -16.27
CA ARG A 631 2.10 -27.24 -16.11
C ARG A 631 1.59 -27.33 -14.68
N GLU A 632 2.49 -27.24 -13.70
CA GLU A 632 2.11 -27.20 -12.30
C GLU A 632 1.28 -25.95 -11.96
N ALA A 633 1.62 -24.78 -12.51
CA ALA A 633 0.81 -23.56 -12.35
C ALA A 633 -0.62 -23.73 -12.89
N TYR A 634 -0.79 -24.32 -14.09
CA TYR A 634 -2.11 -24.63 -14.65
C TYR A 634 -2.89 -25.62 -13.77
N ARG A 635 -2.23 -26.67 -13.27
CA ARG A 635 -2.83 -27.64 -12.34
C ARG A 635 -3.32 -26.98 -11.06
N LEU A 636 -2.51 -26.10 -10.47
CA LEU A 636 -2.85 -25.37 -9.24
C LEU A 636 -4.03 -24.41 -9.46
N ARG A 637 -4.10 -23.73 -10.62
CA ARG A 637 -5.25 -22.87 -10.98
C ARG A 637 -6.56 -23.65 -11.04
N GLY A 638 -6.54 -24.89 -11.54
CA GLY A 638 -7.73 -25.72 -11.72
C GLY A 638 -8.22 -26.48 -10.47
N ARG A 639 -7.61 -26.24 -9.29
CA ARG A 639 -8.02 -26.92 -8.05
C ARG A 639 -9.43 -26.49 -7.61
N GLN A 640 -10.21 -27.44 -7.12
CA GLN A 640 -11.54 -27.20 -6.51
C GLN A 640 -11.50 -27.07 -4.98
N ASP A 641 -10.35 -27.36 -4.38
CA ASP A 641 -10.15 -27.37 -2.93
C ASP A 641 -9.64 -26.00 -2.44
N VAL A 642 -10.27 -25.47 -1.39
CA VAL A 642 -9.92 -24.20 -0.73
C VAL A 642 -8.85 -24.36 0.35
N SER A 643 -8.32 -25.57 0.54
CA SER A 643 -7.25 -25.83 1.50
C SER A 643 -5.98 -25.02 1.17
N PRO A 644 -5.23 -24.57 2.20
CA PRO A 644 -3.98 -23.85 1.99
C PRO A 644 -2.97 -24.61 1.13
N LEU A 645 -2.19 -23.89 0.32
CA LEU A 645 -1.12 -24.48 -0.47
C LEU A 645 0.02 -24.99 0.41
N PHE A 646 0.58 -26.15 0.06
CA PHE A 646 1.77 -26.65 0.72
C PHE A 646 3.01 -25.80 0.36
N PRO A 647 4.07 -25.77 1.20
CA PRO A 647 5.28 -24.98 0.93
C PRO A 647 5.93 -25.24 -0.44
N ARG A 648 5.89 -26.49 -0.93
CA ARG A 648 6.39 -26.85 -2.27
C ARG A 648 5.56 -26.20 -3.38
N GLU A 649 4.24 -26.18 -3.23
CA GLU A 649 3.31 -25.57 -4.20
C GLU A 649 3.50 -24.05 -4.20
N MET A 650 3.63 -23.45 -3.01
CA MET A 650 3.99 -22.02 -2.86
C MET A 650 5.31 -21.67 -3.56
N GLY A 651 6.35 -22.49 -3.42
CA GLY A 651 7.63 -22.31 -4.12
C GLY A 651 7.51 -22.45 -5.65
N SER A 652 6.62 -23.32 -6.13
CA SER A 652 6.30 -23.45 -7.56
C SER A 652 5.61 -22.20 -8.10
N VAL A 653 4.62 -21.67 -7.38
CA VAL A 653 3.93 -20.41 -7.72
C VAL A 653 4.92 -19.25 -7.74
N ALA A 654 5.79 -19.13 -6.74
CA ALA A 654 6.83 -18.09 -6.70
C ALA A 654 7.74 -18.13 -7.94
N THR A 655 8.15 -19.34 -8.34
CA THR A 655 9.00 -19.54 -9.51
C THR A 655 8.29 -19.14 -10.80
N PHE A 656 7.01 -19.51 -10.93
CA PHE A 656 6.19 -19.15 -12.09
C PHE A 656 5.99 -17.63 -12.18
N VAL A 657 5.63 -16.98 -11.07
CA VAL A 657 5.42 -15.52 -11.01
C VAL A 657 6.67 -14.75 -11.44
N ARG A 658 7.85 -15.15 -10.97
CA ARG A 658 9.13 -14.50 -11.38
C ARG A 658 9.42 -14.70 -12.87
N ARG A 659 9.11 -15.87 -13.43
CA ARG A 659 9.26 -16.15 -14.87
C ARG A 659 8.28 -15.33 -15.71
N ALA A 660 7.03 -15.23 -15.25
CA ALA A 660 6.01 -14.41 -15.89
C ALA A 660 6.40 -12.93 -15.89
N HIS A 661 6.89 -12.40 -14.76
CA HIS A 661 7.41 -11.03 -14.67
C HIS A 661 8.50 -10.76 -15.71
N HIS A 662 9.48 -11.65 -15.86
CA HIS A 662 10.52 -11.53 -16.87
C HIS A 662 9.97 -11.55 -18.29
N VAL A 663 9.03 -12.46 -18.60
CA VAL A 663 8.41 -12.55 -19.95
C VAL A 663 7.62 -11.29 -20.30
N ILE A 664 6.83 -10.76 -19.34
CA ILE A 664 6.10 -9.50 -19.52
C ILE A 664 7.10 -8.34 -19.72
N GLY A 665 8.21 -8.33 -18.97
CA GLY A 665 9.30 -7.36 -19.16
C GLY A 665 9.93 -7.44 -20.56
N THR A 666 10.13 -8.65 -21.09
CA THR A 666 10.60 -8.83 -22.47
C THR A 666 9.60 -8.29 -23.49
N ALA A 667 8.31 -8.57 -23.32
CA ALA A 667 7.27 -8.04 -24.21
C ALA A 667 7.19 -6.51 -24.14
N LEU A 668 7.29 -5.93 -22.93
CA LEU A 668 7.40 -4.49 -22.71
C LEU A 668 8.65 -3.88 -23.38
N GLY A 669 9.77 -4.60 -23.45
CA GLY A 669 10.95 -4.13 -24.19
C GLY A 669 10.75 -4.07 -25.71
N ASN A 670 9.71 -4.73 -26.25
CA ASN A 670 9.52 -4.95 -27.67
C ASN A 670 8.17 -4.45 -28.22
N PHE A 671 7.34 -3.75 -27.42
CA PHE A 671 5.99 -3.37 -27.84
C PHE A 671 5.94 -2.44 -29.07
N VAL A 672 7.02 -1.67 -29.30
CA VAL A 672 7.16 -0.79 -30.48
C VAL A 672 7.62 -1.57 -31.72
N THR A 673 8.23 -2.74 -31.53
CA THR A 673 8.78 -3.56 -32.63
C THR A 673 7.72 -4.38 -33.34
N PHE A 674 6.70 -4.84 -32.60
CA PHE A 674 5.64 -5.69 -33.13
C PHE A 674 4.29 -4.96 -33.15
N GLY A 675 3.55 -5.10 -34.25
CA GLY A 675 2.22 -4.54 -34.41
C GLY A 675 1.13 -5.43 -33.80
N THR A 676 1.29 -6.76 -33.88
CA THR A 676 0.29 -7.74 -33.42
C THR A 676 0.89 -8.81 -32.51
N VAL A 677 0.02 -9.49 -31.74
CA VAL A 677 0.45 -10.62 -30.89
C VAL A 677 1.03 -11.76 -31.73
N SER A 678 0.47 -11.98 -32.92
CA SER A 678 0.94 -13.03 -33.84
C SER A 678 2.36 -12.78 -34.35
N GLU A 679 2.73 -11.53 -34.64
CA GLU A 679 4.09 -11.17 -35.05
C GLU A 679 5.10 -11.44 -33.94
N PHE A 680 4.78 -11.06 -32.70
CA PHE A 680 5.62 -11.36 -31.54
C PHE A 680 5.79 -12.87 -31.33
N ILE A 681 4.70 -13.63 -31.39
CA ILE A 681 4.73 -15.09 -31.25
C ILE A 681 5.58 -15.75 -32.34
N ASN A 682 5.45 -15.32 -33.60
CA ASN A 682 6.28 -15.86 -34.69
C ASN A 682 7.77 -15.60 -34.42
N ALA A 683 8.13 -14.40 -33.98
CA ALA A 683 9.51 -14.07 -33.62
C ALA A 683 10.04 -14.92 -32.45
N VAL A 684 9.19 -15.25 -31.47
CA VAL A 684 9.53 -16.17 -30.37
C VAL A 684 9.76 -17.59 -30.88
N GLU A 685 8.88 -18.08 -31.75
CA GLU A 685 8.98 -19.43 -32.32
C GLU A 685 10.22 -19.59 -33.23
N ASP A 686 10.66 -18.51 -33.90
CA ASP A 686 11.89 -18.49 -34.71
C ASP A 686 13.18 -18.67 -33.87
N LEU A 687 13.16 -18.35 -32.57
CA LEU A 687 14.28 -18.62 -31.67
C LEU A 687 14.60 -20.12 -31.57
N ARG A 688 13.61 -20.98 -31.85
CA ARG A 688 13.79 -22.43 -31.89
C ARG A 688 14.84 -22.83 -32.93
N ASN A 689 14.84 -22.18 -34.10
CA ASN A 689 15.74 -22.49 -35.21
C ASN A 689 17.16 -21.96 -34.98
N GLN A 690 17.29 -20.81 -34.30
CA GLN A 690 18.59 -20.23 -33.93
C GLN A 690 19.29 -21.03 -32.82
N SER A 691 18.51 -21.71 -31.97
CA SER A 691 19.06 -22.57 -30.90
C SER A 691 19.75 -23.82 -31.43
N ALA A 692 19.29 -24.35 -32.58
CA ALA A 692 19.78 -25.60 -33.17
C ALA A 692 21.06 -25.43 -34.01
N SER A 693 21.44 -24.18 -34.32
CA SER A 693 22.63 -23.86 -35.14
C SER A 693 23.90 -23.59 -34.32
N THR A 694 23.81 -23.62 -32.99
CA THR A 694 24.92 -23.40 -32.05
C THR A 694 25.19 -24.57 -31.08
N SER A 695 24.59 -25.73 -31.34
CA SER A 695 24.80 -26.97 -30.56
C SER A 695 25.75 -27.93 -31.25
#